data_AF-A0A8S1W1Z1-F1
#
_entry.id   AF-A0A8S1W1Z1-F1
#
_cell.length_a   1.000
_cell.length_b   1.000
_cell.length_c   1.000
_cell.angle_alpha   90.00
_cell.angle_beta   90.00
_cell.angle_gamma   90.00
#
_symmetry.space_group_name_H-M   'P 1'
#
loop_
_entity.id
_entity.type
_entity.pdbx_description
1 polymer ?
#
loop_
_entity_poly.entity_id
_entity_poly.type
_entity_poly.pdbx_seq_one_letter_code
_entity_poly.pdbx_strand_id
1 'polypeptide(L)'
;MAQSQNLTKTQFQDLEKQIENSFKNIFQAPTLLRKEHSKSDIQLNVEMMNFILKFANDEQIEMAINFFRILTKKVKHHIQDYIIPSLNCLKFDDQQQGCSNLEVFIQNYQTFIQRSRYLLTSFYFAINLLHQNNLLETLQKYLSYLFFERLCSTQIPKQLFMCFFQQLDAAYTRTDHNQDSWKKLTLALKEFGDILLNQQKAQQSIEIILDFPNHIFSHFQKKYQGLFNRWVDECEIPLYLRRVKMEKELNNQILNFQNSSIKQQVNSLLEDHLLKNYKDVILSEMKPFNLGQLLQNFKYEAQEYQNDLELFNELYLTLDPNDQEIKLKIKQKIIQEGTQILEMVINEEINQKLAHSFIISMFQLLQKYLKMIETCLCHNTNIQSLLTSAFEELLNCQNQNIDFQEYFVLFIEEEIENVIKNQIRNEYLIDSIQLLLFMSENQDFALYYQNRLAQRLLKYYRILSNHEFLQIYLRTESLIIQKMSSLMGNQNTYHLQSMIEEFQNNSDTTFEFRTEDHKLLIVQYPLLLKHQDWPKFKQQQIELNQEFQTINQLKLQFESQQDQKLINWIDLISYVDIEYSKMQITFRISIPQAMILFSYQSSNEFMSVKRISSITKLQEYFISQNCAEMKAAKILEEVIQDDVELYRFNEEWMEQEATQRRKIIIATTQNPFLYLKKSKQRKNLQLPIEAFIIKTLKNQKQILFQDLVPMLEKFIKRTFNESVELVQITAIVKYLYEKNYLEKDESNPELLKYI
;
A
#
# COMPACT_ATOMS: atom_id res chain seq x y z
N MET A 1 -0.90 -46.89 -83.05
CA MET A 1 -1.64 -46.05 -82.08
C MET A 1 -2.75 -46.81 -81.34
N ALA A 2 -3.63 -47.59 -82.00
CA ALA A 2 -4.68 -48.35 -81.28
C ALA A 2 -4.14 -49.48 -80.36
N GLN A 3 -3.06 -50.17 -80.72
CA GLN A 3 -2.43 -51.19 -79.86
C GLN A 3 -1.69 -50.62 -78.64
N SER A 4 -1.12 -49.41 -78.73
CA SER A 4 -0.45 -48.74 -77.59
C SER A 4 -1.46 -48.14 -76.59
N GLN A 5 -2.65 -47.74 -77.05
CA GLN A 5 -3.76 -47.28 -76.20
C GLN A 5 -4.45 -48.43 -75.44
N ASN A 6 -4.54 -49.63 -76.03
CA ASN A 6 -5.08 -50.80 -75.34
C ASN A 6 -4.12 -51.36 -74.27
N LEU A 7 -2.80 -51.35 -74.52
CA LEU A 7 -1.79 -51.78 -73.54
C LEU A 7 -1.72 -50.85 -72.31
N THR A 8 -1.94 -49.54 -72.50
CA THR A 8 -1.93 -48.56 -71.39
C THR A 8 -3.17 -48.69 -70.51
N LYS A 9 -4.32 -49.05 -71.09
CA LYS A 9 -5.57 -49.29 -70.34
C LYS A 9 -5.52 -50.55 -69.46
N THR A 10 -4.98 -51.66 -69.96
CA THR A 10 -4.80 -52.88 -69.16
C THR A 10 -3.76 -52.70 -68.07
N GLN A 11 -2.63 -52.03 -68.36
CA GLN A 11 -1.61 -51.70 -67.35
C GLN A 11 -2.16 -50.82 -66.22
N PHE A 12 -3.04 -49.85 -66.54
CA PHE A 12 -3.70 -49.03 -65.52
C PHE A 12 -4.66 -49.84 -64.63
N GLN A 13 -5.41 -50.78 -65.22
CA GLN A 13 -6.32 -51.66 -64.47
C GLN A 13 -5.56 -52.61 -63.53
N ASP A 14 -4.38 -53.09 -63.95
CA ASP A 14 -3.52 -53.91 -63.09
C ASP A 14 -2.95 -53.09 -61.93
N LEU A 15 -2.51 -51.85 -62.18
CA LEU A 15 -2.10 -50.91 -61.13
C LEU A 15 -3.26 -50.56 -60.18
N GLU A 16 -4.48 -50.38 -60.68
CA GLU A 16 -5.66 -50.14 -59.84
C GLU A 16 -5.92 -51.32 -58.89
N LYS A 17 -5.76 -52.57 -59.36
CA LYS A 17 -5.85 -53.77 -58.51
C LYS A 17 -4.72 -53.84 -57.47
N GLN A 18 -3.50 -53.45 -57.84
CA GLN A 18 -2.38 -53.43 -56.89
C GLN A 18 -2.56 -52.33 -55.83
N ILE A 19 -3.07 -51.16 -56.22
CA ILE A 19 -3.49 -50.08 -55.31
C ILE A 19 -4.57 -50.61 -54.34
N GLU A 20 -5.56 -51.33 -54.86
CA GLU A 20 -6.60 -51.93 -54.01
C GLU A 20 -6.03 -52.95 -53.02
N ASN A 21 -5.07 -53.79 -53.45
CA ASN A 21 -4.42 -54.76 -52.58
C ASN A 21 -3.57 -54.07 -51.50
N SER A 22 -2.77 -53.05 -51.86
CA SER A 22 -2.02 -52.24 -50.88
C SER A 22 -2.98 -51.55 -49.90
N PHE A 23 -4.08 -50.98 -50.40
CA PHE A 23 -5.10 -50.37 -49.55
C PHE A 23 -5.72 -51.37 -48.56
N LYS A 24 -6.10 -52.57 -49.00
CA LYS A 24 -6.60 -53.64 -48.12
C LYS A 24 -5.54 -54.07 -47.10
N ASN A 25 -4.30 -54.21 -47.52
CA ASN A 25 -3.20 -54.59 -46.63
C ASN A 25 -2.92 -53.53 -45.55
N ILE A 26 -3.12 -52.24 -45.86
CA ILE A 26 -2.88 -51.15 -44.91
C ILE A 26 -4.09 -50.92 -43.98
N PHE A 27 -5.31 -50.93 -44.52
CA PHE A 27 -6.53 -50.58 -43.78
C PHE A 27 -7.34 -51.76 -43.23
N GLN A 28 -7.16 -52.98 -43.75
CA GLN A 28 -7.88 -54.18 -43.31
C GLN A 28 -7.01 -55.17 -42.56
N ALA A 29 -5.69 -54.96 -42.46
CA ALA A 29 -4.83 -55.82 -41.66
C ALA A 29 -5.09 -55.67 -40.15
N PRO A 30 -5.10 -56.78 -39.38
CA PRO A 30 -5.30 -56.75 -37.93
C PRO A 30 -4.11 -56.15 -37.17
N THR A 31 -2.89 -56.23 -37.71
CA THR A 31 -1.68 -55.65 -37.11
C THR A 31 -0.77 -55.00 -38.16
N LEU A 32 -0.19 -53.85 -37.83
CA LEU A 32 0.77 -53.12 -38.68
C LEU A 32 2.15 -53.81 -38.59
N LEU A 33 2.47 -54.73 -39.51
CA LEU A 33 3.78 -55.37 -39.57
C LEU A 33 4.80 -54.44 -40.27
N ARG A 34 5.51 -53.62 -39.50
CA ARG A 34 6.48 -52.60 -39.98
C ARG A 34 7.50 -53.09 -41.04
N LYS A 35 7.80 -54.39 -41.13
CA LYS A 35 8.89 -54.92 -41.98
C LYS A 35 8.44 -55.51 -43.33
N GLU A 36 7.20 -55.94 -43.48
CA GLU A 36 6.74 -56.59 -44.73
C GLU A 36 6.05 -55.62 -45.68
N HIS A 37 5.36 -54.60 -45.15
CA HIS A 37 4.67 -53.59 -45.94
C HIS A 37 5.62 -52.73 -46.80
N SER A 38 6.86 -52.49 -46.34
CA SER A 38 7.79 -51.61 -47.06
C SER A 38 8.19 -52.14 -48.44
N LYS A 39 8.29 -53.46 -48.66
CA LYS A 39 8.70 -53.99 -49.97
C LYS A 39 7.59 -53.89 -51.02
N SER A 40 6.37 -54.30 -50.68
CA SER A 40 5.24 -54.21 -51.64
C SER A 40 4.81 -52.78 -51.90
N ASP A 41 4.89 -51.90 -50.90
CA ASP A 41 4.52 -50.49 -51.04
C ASP A 41 5.58 -49.68 -51.81
N ILE A 42 6.87 -49.96 -51.60
CA ILE A 42 7.94 -49.39 -52.44
C ILE A 42 7.79 -49.88 -53.87
N GLN A 43 7.47 -51.16 -54.07
CA GLN A 43 7.25 -51.72 -55.40
C GLN A 43 6.05 -51.05 -56.09
N LEU A 44 4.93 -50.86 -55.39
CA LEU A 44 3.77 -50.14 -55.93
C LEU A 44 4.14 -48.71 -56.33
N ASN A 45 4.87 -47.99 -55.49
CA ASN A 45 5.32 -46.63 -55.79
C ASN A 45 6.22 -46.58 -57.04
N VAL A 46 7.14 -47.55 -57.19
CA VAL A 46 8.02 -47.68 -58.37
C VAL A 46 7.23 -48.04 -59.62
N GLU A 47 6.24 -48.93 -59.52
CA GLU A 47 5.40 -49.33 -60.64
C GLU A 47 4.48 -48.17 -61.09
N MET A 48 3.93 -47.40 -60.14
CA MET A 48 3.22 -46.15 -60.41
C MET A 48 4.13 -45.11 -61.06
N MET A 49 5.36 -44.94 -60.56
CA MET A 49 6.36 -44.05 -61.15
C MET A 49 6.66 -44.41 -62.60
N ASN A 50 7.00 -45.68 -62.84
CA ASN A 50 7.31 -46.19 -64.17
C ASN A 50 6.13 -46.07 -65.14
N PHE A 51 4.89 -46.14 -64.63
CA PHE A 51 3.70 -45.94 -65.43
C PHE A 51 3.47 -44.47 -65.77
N ILE A 52 3.58 -43.56 -64.79
CA ILE A 52 3.37 -42.13 -65.01
C ILE A 52 4.43 -41.56 -65.97
N LEU A 53 5.70 -41.96 -65.83
CA LEU A 53 6.79 -41.49 -66.71
C LEU A 53 6.65 -41.86 -68.19
N LYS A 54 5.68 -42.72 -68.57
CA LYS A 54 5.37 -43.04 -69.98
C LYS A 54 4.59 -41.93 -70.70
N PHE A 55 4.03 -40.97 -69.97
CA PHE A 55 3.18 -39.91 -70.50
C PHE A 55 3.95 -38.58 -70.63
N ALA A 56 3.46 -37.67 -71.48
CA ALA A 56 4.01 -36.32 -71.59
C ALA A 56 3.78 -35.52 -70.29
N ASN A 57 4.60 -34.51 -70.01
CA ASN A 57 4.58 -33.78 -68.73
C ASN A 57 3.18 -33.29 -68.31
N ASP A 58 2.36 -32.80 -69.24
CA ASP A 58 1.00 -32.33 -68.94
C ASP A 58 0.04 -33.48 -68.57
N GLU A 59 0.23 -34.66 -69.18
CA GLU A 59 -0.55 -35.88 -68.92
C GLU A 59 -0.11 -36.60 -67.64
N GLN A 60 1.14 -36.42 -67.21
CA GLN A 60 1.67 -36.99 -65.96
C GLN A 60 0.90 -36.49 -64.74
N ILE A 61 0.57 -35.19 -64.72
CA ILE A 61 -0.21 -34.55 -63.66
C ILE A 61 -1.62 -35.13 -63.62
N GLU A 62 -2.27 -35.28 -64.79
CA GLU A 62 -3.61 -35.86 -64.88
C GLU A 62 -3.65 -37.31 -64.38
N MET A 63 -2.61 -38.10 -64.69
CA MET A 63 -2.49 -39.47 -64.20
C MET A 63 -2.25 -39.53 -62.68
N ALA A 64 -1.42 -38.65 -62.13
CA ALA A 64 -1.29 -38.52 -60.68
C ALA A 64 -2.63 -38.18 -60.02
N ILE A 65 -3.40 -37.23 -60.58
CA ILE A 65 -4.75 -36.87 -60.11
C ILE A 65 -5.69 -38.09 -60.14
N ASN A 66 -5.67 -38.89 -61.20
CA ASN A 66 -6.52 -40.07 -61.31
C ASN A 66 -6.20 -41.12 -60.24
N PHE A 67 -4.93 -41.35 -59.92
CA PHE A 67 -4.54 -42.21 -58.80
C PHE A 67 -5.03 -41.66 -57.46
N PHE A 68 -4.96 -40.34 -57.24
CA PHE A 68 -5.52 -39.70 -56.05
C PHE A 68 -7.05 -39.79 -55.97
N ARG A 69 -7.76 -39.74 -57.10
CA ARG A 69 -9.22 -39.95 -57.16
C ARG A 69 -9.59 -41.38 -56.74
N ILE A 70 -8.86 -42.38 -57.24
CA ILE A 70 -9.03 -43.78 -56.83
C ILE A 70 -8.79 -43.93 -55.33
N LEU A 71 -7.69 -43.35 -54.81
CA LEU A 71 -7.35 -43.35 -53.40
C LEU A 71 -8.46 -42.73 -52.54
N THR A 72 -8.89 -41.51 -52.91
CA THR A 72 -9.97 -40.77 -52.24
C THR A 72 -11.26 -41.59 -52.20
N LYS A 73 -11.62 -42.24 -53.32
CA LYS A 73 -12.79 -43.11 -53.39
C LYS A 73 -12.67 -44.28 -52.42
N LYS A 74 -11.54 -44.98 -52.39
CA LYS A 74 -11.32 -46.13 -51.50
C LYS A 74 -11.31 -45.73 -50.02
N VAL A 75 -10.67 -44.60 -49.67
CA VAL A 75 -10.71 -44.03 -48.32
C VAL A 75 -12.14 -43.71 -47.90
N LYS A 76 -12.93 -43.05 -48.77
CA LYS A 76 -14.35 -42.76 -48.49
C LYS A 76 -15.18 -44.03 -48.25
N HIS A 77 -14.95 -45.10 -49.01
CA HIS A 77 -15.64 -46.38 -48.79
C HIS A 77 -15.20 -47.05 -47.48
N HIS A 78 -13.89 -47.04 -47.16
CA HIS A 78 -13.42 -47.59 -45.91
C HIS A 78 -14.01 -46.90 -44.68
N ILE A 79 -14.12 -45.56 -44.71
CA ILE A 79 -14.78 -44.81 -43.64
C ILE A 79 -16.26 -45.22 -43.52
N GLN A 80 -16.96 -45.34 -44.66
CA GLN A 80 -18.38 -45.69 -44.69
C GLN A 80 -18.68 -47.13 -44.24
N ASP A 81 -17.85 -48.08 -44.67
CA ASP A 81 -18.14 -49.51 -44.54
C ASP A 81 -17.55 -50.13 -43.26
N TYR A 82 -16.54 -49.49 -42.66
CA TYR A 82 -15.82 -50.05 -41.49
C TYR A 82 -15.76 -49.11 -40.30
N ILE A 83 -15.47 -47.82 -40.49
CA ILE A 83 -15.29 -46.87 -39.38
C ILE A 83 -16.64 -46.38 -38.84
N ILE A 84 -17.56 -45.98 -39.72
CA ILE A 84 -18.90 -45.54 -39.30
C ILE A 84 -19.66 -46.67 -38.58
N PRO A 85 -19.70 -47.92 -39.09
CA PRO A 85 -20.35 -49.02 -38.38
C PRO A 85 -19.72 -49.34 -37.03
N SER A 86 -18.38 -49.30 -36.92
CA SER A 86 -17.71 -49.58 -35.63
C SER A 86 -18.01 -48.52 -34.57
N LEU A 87 -18.16 -47.25 -34.99
CA LEU A 87 -18.55 -46.16 -34.10
C LEU A 87 -20.06 -46.17 -33.79
N ASN A 88 -20.93 -46.55 -34.74
CA ASN A 88 -22.38 -46.68 -34.50
C ASN A 88 -22.74 -47.76 -33.48
N CYS A 89 -21.88 -48.76 -33.28
CA CYS A 89 -22.05 -49.77 -32.25
C CYS A 89 -21.82 -49.23 -30.82
N LEU A 90 -21.24 -48.03 -30.68
CA LEU A 90 -20.99 -47.40 -29.39
C LEU A 90 -22.21 -46.60 -28.93
N LYS A 91 -22.63 -46.84 -27.68
CA LYS A 91 -23.69 -46.06 -27.04
C LYS A 91 -23.09 -44.81 -26.38
N PHE A 92 -22.92 -43.75 -27.16
CA PHE A 92 -22.36 -42.48 -26.67
C PHE A 92 -23.24 -41.77 -25.63
N ASP A 93 -24.50 -42.14 -25.49
CA ASP A 93 -25.41 -41.58 -24.49
C ASP A 93 -25.27 -42.22 -23.09
N ASP A 94 -24.48 -43.29 -22.95
CA ASP A 94 -24.24 -43.96 -21.66
C ASP A 94 -23.13 -43.26 -20.87
N GLN A 95 -23.50 -42.57 -19.79
CA GLN A 95 -22.57 -41.83 -18.92
C GLN A 95 -21.48 -42.72 -18.31
N GLN A 96 -21.75 -44.02 -18.07
CA GLN A 96 -20.77 -44.92 -17.47
C GLN A 96 -19.69 -45.37 -18.46
N GLN A 97 -20.02 -45.42 -19.76
CA GLN A 97 -19.12 -45.85 -20.82
C GLN A 97 -18.55 -44.71 -21.66
N GLY A 98 -19.01 -43.46 -21.44
CA GLY A 98 -18.64 -42.31 -22.28
C GLY A 98 -17.12 -42.08 -22.41
N CYS A 99 -16.34 -42.23 -21.32
CA CYS A 99 -14.88 -42.11 -21.38
C CYS A 99 -14.27 -43.19 -22.29
N SER A 100 -14.67 -44.45 -22.14
CA SER A 100 -14.20 -45.56 -22.98
C SER A 100 -14.64 -45.39 -24.43
N ASN A 101 -15.84 -44.86 -24.67
CA ASN A 101 -16.33 -44.56 -26.01
C ASN A 101 -15.50 -43.46 -26.70
N LEU A 102 -15.10 -42.42 -25.96
CA LEU A 102 -14.15 -41.40 -26.45
C LEU A 102 -12.79 -42.01 -26.75
N GLU A 103 -12.25 -42.86 -25.87
CA GLU A 103 -10.98 -43.56 -26.09
C GLU A 103 -11.02 -44.44 -27.36
N VAL A 104 -12.10 -45.18 -27.59
CA VAL A 104 -12.28 -45.99 -28.81
C VAL A 104 -12.33 -45.10 -30.05
N PHE A 105 -13.02 -43.96 -29.99
CA PHE A 105 -13.01 -43.00 -31.09
C PHE A 105 -11.59 -42.45 -31.36
N ILE A 106 -10.89 -42.01 -30.31
CA ILE A 106 -9.52 -41.49 -30.39
C ILE A 106 -8.60 -42.53 -31.00
N GLN A 107 -8.68 -43.78 -30.54
CA GLN A 107 -7.88 -44.90 -31.05
C GLN A 107 -8.19 -45.18 -32.53
N ASN A 108 -9.47 -45.19 -32.92
CA ASN A 108 -9.87 -45.37 -34.33
C ASN A 108 -9.34 -44.24 -35.21
N TYR A 109 -9.43 -42.99 -34.75
CA TYR A 109 -8.90 -41.83 -35.47
C TYR A 109 -7.37 -41.87 -35.57
N GLN A 110 -6.66 -42.09 -34.46
CA GLN A 110 -5.19 -42.19 -34.46
C GLN A 110 -4.69 -43.32 -35.36
N THR A 111 -5.37 -44.48 -35.31
CA THR A 111 -5.08 -45.62 -36.17
C THR A 111 -5.33 -45.28 -37.64
N PHE A 112 -6.44 -44.61 -37.95
CA PHE A 112 -6.74 -44.14 -39.32
C PHE A 112 -5.66 -43.17 -39.81
N ILE A 113 -5.27 -42.18 -39.00
CA ILE A 113 -4.22 -41.22 -39.35
C ILE A 113 -2.87 -41.92 -39.55
N GLN A 114 -2.51 -42.83 -38.66
CA GLN A 114 -1.26 -43.60 -38.79
C GLN A 114 -1.26 -44.45 -40.08
N ARG A 115 -2.35 -45.15 -40.38
CA ARG A 115 -2.51 -45.94 -41.62
C ARG A 115 -2.52 -45.05 -42.85
N SER A 116 -3.13 -43.88 -42.78
CA SER A 116 -3.12 -42.90 -43.87
C SER A 116 -1.71 -42.40 -44.20
N ARG A 117 -0.83 -42.25 -43.20
CA ARG A 117 0.58 -41.88 -43.43
C ARG A 117 1.32 -42.97 -44.21
N TYR A 118 1.13 -44.24 -43.85
CA TYR A 118 1.71 -45.36 -44.61
C TYR A 118 1.17 -45.42 -46.03
N LEU A 119 -0.13 -45.20 -46.21
CA LEU A 119 -0.75 -45.12 -47.53
C LEU A 119 -0.14 -43.98 -48.37
N LEU A 120 0.05 -42.80 -47.80
CA LEU A 120 0.67 -41.66 -48.50
C LEU A 120 2.12 -41.96 -48.90
N THR A 121 2.88 -42.75 -48.11
CA THR A 121 4.23 -43.18 -48.51
C THR A 121 4.22 -44.11 -49.72
N SER A 122 3.20 -44.96 -49.89
CA SER A 122 3.04 -45.81 -51.08
C SER A 122 2.76 -45.02 -52.36
N PHE A 123 2.31 -43.76 -52.22
CA PHE A 123 1.97 -42.88 -53.35
C PHE A 123 3.02 -41.79 -53.60
N TYR A 124 4.14 -41.81 -52.87
CA TYR A 124 5.11 -40.70 -52.77
C TYR A 124 5.50 -40.07 -54.12
N PHE A 125 5.73 -40.87 -55.16
CA PHE A 125 6.08 -40.33 -56.48
C PHE A 125 4.93 -39.55 -57.14
N ALA A 126 3.70 -40.09 -57.09
CA ALA A 126 2.51 -39.38 -57.56
C ALA A 126 2.24 -38.11 -56.75
N ILE A 127 2.58 -38.10 -55.46
CA ILE A 127 2.48 -36.91 -54.60
C ILE A 127 3.49 -35.84 -55.02
N ASN A 128 4.75 -36.24 -55.28
CA ASN A 128 5.82 -35.33 -55.66
C ASN A 128 5.58 -34.68 -57.04
N LEU A 129 4.99 -35.42 -57.99
CA LEU A 129 4.63 -34.88 -59.30
C LEU A 129 3.62 -33.73 -59.24
N LEU A 130 2.80 -33.65 -58.18
CA LEU A 130 1.87 -32.54 -57.96
C LEU A 130 2.55 -31.27 -57.39
N HIS A 131 3.89 -31.25 -57.31
CA HIS A 131 4.79 -30.13 -57.02
C HIS A 131 4.16 -28.81 -56.53
N GLN A 132 3.82 -28.74 -55.24
CA GLN A 132 3.84 -27.52 -54.43
C GLN A 132 4.31 -27.92 -53.03
N ASN A 133 5.26 -27.18 -52.45
CA ASN A 133 5.85 -27.48 -51.15
C ASN A 133 4.77 -27.78 -50.08
N ASN A 134 5.02 -28.77 -49.20
CA ASN A 134 4.13 -29.26 -48.13
C ASN A 134 2.94 -30.16 -48.55
N LEU A 135 2.87 -30.65 -49.78
CA LEU A 135 1.73 -31.47 -50.25
C LEU A 135 1.47 -32.74 -49.43
N LEU A 136 2.49 -33.40 -48.86
CA LEU A 136 2.31 -34.59 -48.01
C LEU A 136 1.54 -34.25 -46.71
N GLU A 137 1.86 -33.11 -46.09
CA GLU A 137 1.16 -32.62 -44.90
C GLU A 137 -0.25 -32.13 -45.26
N THR A 138 -0.39 -31.46 -46.40
CA THR A 138 -1.69 -31.03 -46.96
C THR A 138 -2.59 -32.21 -47.30
N LEU A 139 -2.02 -33.30 -47.82
CA LEU A 139 -2.77 -34.53 -48.12
C LEU A 139 -3.10 -35.32 -46.87
N GLN A 140 -2.21 -35.34 -45.87
CA GLN A 140 -2.57 -35.92 -44.58
C GLN A 140 -3.74 -35.13 -43.94
N LYS A 141 -3.70 -33.79 -44.00
CA LYS A 141 -4.81 -32.93 -43.59
C LYS A 141 -6.07 -33.19 -44.41
N TYR A 142 -5.94 -33.42 -45.72
CA TYR A 142 -7.06 -33.76 -46.60
C TYR A 142 -7.67 -35.14 -46.27
N LEU A 143 -6.88 -36.18 -46.03
CA LEU A 143 -7.40 -37.50 -45.61
C LEU A 143 -8.09 -37.43 -44.25
N SER A 144 -7.56 -36.60 -43.35
CA SER A 144 -8.19 -36.28 -42.07
C SER A 144 -9.52 -35.54 -42.26
N TYR A 145 -9.56 -34.56 -43.16
CA TYR A 145 -10.79 -33.89 -43.60
C TYR A 145 -11.81 -34.91 -44.14
N LEU A 146 -11.41 -35.86 -44.99
CA LEU A 146 -12.32 -36.87 -45.55
C LEU A 146 -12.97 -37.74 -44.45
N PHE A 147 -12.22 -38.05 -43.39
CA PHE A 147 -12.73 -38.76 -42.22
C PHE A 147 -13.86 -37.97 -41.56
N PHE A 148 -13.63 -36.68 -41.29
CA PHE A 148 -14.65 -35.82 -40.69
C PHE A 148 -15.80 -35.52 -41.66
N GLU A 149 -15.56 -35.18 -42.93
CA GLU A 149 -16.59 -34.96 -43.97
C GLU A 149 -17.61 -36.10 -43.99
N ARG A 150 -17.13 -37.35 -43.93
CA ARG A 150 -18.00 -38.53 -43.90
C ARG A 150 -18.69 -38.74 -42.56
N LEU A 151 -18.01 -38.58 -41.44
CA LEU A 151 -18.66 -38.64 -40.12
C LEU A 151 -19.75 -37.59 -39.96
N CYS A 152 -19.53 -36.38 -40.49
CA CYS A 152 -20.46 -35.26 -40.48
C CYS A 152 -21.79 -35.56 -41.17
N SER A 153 -21.81 -36.50 -42.12
CA SER A 153 -23.05 -36.96 -42.77
C SER A 153 -23.89 -37.92 -41.92
N THR A 154 -23.44 -38.23 -40.69
CA THR A 154 -24.10 -39.16 -39.74
C THR A 154 -24.52 -38.46 -38.44
N GLN A 155 -25.19 -39.18 -37.52
CA GLN A 155 -25.52 -38.66 -36.18
C GLN A 155 -24.35 -38.74 -35.18
N ILE A 156 -23.28 -39.48 -35.52
CA ILE A 156 -22.14 -39.75 -34.64
C ILE A 156 -21.49 -38.46 -34.10
N PRO A 157 -21.26 -37.38 -34.89
CA PRO A 157 -20.65 -36.16 -34.37
C PRO A 157 -21.48 -35.50 -33.27
N LYS A 158 -22.82 -35.42 -33.44
CA LYS A 158 -23.70 -34.87 -32.41
C LYS A 158 -23.62 -35.67 -31.12
N GLN A 159 -23.63 -37.01 -31.24
CA GLN A 159 -23.50 -37.92 -30.11
C GLN A 159 -22.12 -37.83 -29.44
N LEU A 160 -21.04 -37.70 -30.21
CA LEU A 160 -19.69 -37.49 -29.69
C LEU A 160 -19.57 -36.17 -28.93
N PHE A 161 -20.19 -35.09 -29.41
CA PHE A 161 -20.22 -33.80 -28.71
C PHE A 161 -21.00 -33.88 -27.41
N MET A 162 -22.17 -34.50 -27.44
CA MET A 162 -22.96 -34.73 -26.23
C MET A 162 -22.18 -35.56 -25.21
N CYS A 163 -21.55 -36.66 -25.66
CA CYS A 163 -20.68 -37.47 -24.82
C CYS A 163 -19.51 -36.66 -24.27
N PHE A 164 -18.83 -35.86 -25.10
CA PHE A 164 -17.73 -34.99 -24.67
C PHE A 164 -18.17 -34.04 -23.57
N PHE A 165 -19.28 -33.31 -23.74
CA PHE A 165 -19.76 -32.36 -22.74
C PHE A 165 -20.28 -33.05 -21.47
N GLN A 166 -20.92 -34.22 -21.58
CA GLN A 166 -21.30 -35.02 -20.41
C GLN A 166 -20.06 -35.48 -19.62
N GLN A 167 -19.01 -35.93 -20.31
CA GLN A 167 -17.76 -36.35 -19.69
C GLN A 167 -16.97 -35.15 -19.14
N LEU A 168 -17.07 -33.99 -19.78
CA LEU A 168 -16.54 -32.73 -19.27
C LEU A 168 -17.23 -32.37 -17.95
N ASP A 169 -18.55 -32.36 -17.89
CA ASP A 169 -19.31 -32.11 -16.66
C ASP A 169 -19.00 -33.15 -15.58
N ALA A 170 -18.88 -34.42 -15.95
CA ALA A 170 -18.43 -35.48 -15.04
C ALA A 170 -17.04 -35.20 -14.46
N ALA A 171 -16.11 -34.66 -15.24
CA ALA A 171 -14.77 -34.30 -14.77
C ALA A 171 -14.78 -33.18 -13.71
N TYR A 172 -15.71 -32.21 -13.82
CA TYR A 172 -15.87 -31.13 -12.85
C TYR A 172 -16.65 -31.54 -11.59
N THR A 173 -17.51 -32.55 -11.67
CA THR A 173 -18.31 -33.01 -10.50
C THR A 173 -17.63 -34.05 -9.62
N ARG A 174 -16.55 -34.69 -10.07
CA ARG A 174 -15.83 -35.71 -9.28
C ARG A 174 -15.09 -35.08 -8.10
N THR A 175 -15.20 -35.68 -6.93
CA THR A 175 -14.56 -35.19 -5.69
C THR A 175 -13.08 -35.58 -5.56
N ASP A 176 -12.65 -36.68 -6.20
CA ASP A 176 -11.29 -37.22 -6.09
C ASP A 176 -10.48 -37.01 -7.39
N HIS A 177 -9.92 -35.81 -7.57
CA HIS A 177 -9.13 -35.44 -8.76
C HIS A 177 -7.78 -36.18 -8.89
N ASN A 178 -7.34 -36.91 -7.85
CA ASN A 178 -6.06 -37.63 -7.85
C ASN A 178 -6.17 -39.11 -8.30
N GLN A 179 -7.38 -39.64 -8.51
CA GLN A 179 -7.56 -41.02 -8.96
C GLN A 179 -7.14 -41.21 -10.43
N ASP A 180 -6.61 -42.39 -10.76
CA ASP A 180 -6.24 -42.76 -12.14
C ASP A 180 -7.41 -42.67 -13.12
N SER A 181 -8.64 -42.87 -12.63
CA SER A 181 -9.87 -42.72 -13.41
C SER A 181 -10.12 -41.27 -13.89
N TRP A 182 -9.72 -40.27 -13.12
CA TRP A 182 -9.86 -38.85 -13.46
C TRP A 182 -8.73 -38.41 -14.42
N LYS A 183 -7.52 -38.93 -14.22
CA LYS A 183 -6.39 -38.72 -15.16
C LYS A 183 -6.68 -39.29 -16.54
N LYS A 184 -7.25 -40.50 -16.61
CA LYS A 184 -7.68 -41.11 -17.88
C LYS A 184 -8.74 -40.26 -18.58
N LEU A 185 -9.75 -39.81 -17.83
CA LEU A 185 -10.79 -38.94 -18.35
C LEU A 185 -10.25 -37.61 -18.91
N THR A 186 -9.40 -36.92 -18.15
CA THR A 186 -8.80 -35.64 -18.60
C THR A 186 -7.87 -35.82 -19.79
N LEU A 187 -7.13 -36.93 -19.86
CA LEU A 187 -6.32 -37.27 -21.02
C LEU A 187 -7.20 -37.51 -22.26
N ALA A 188 -8.28 -38.28 -22.13
CA ALA A 188 -9.21 -38.53 -23.23
C ALA A 188 -9.88 -37.24 -23.73
N LEU A 189 -10.33 -36.36 -22.81
CA LEU A 189 -10.89 -35.05 -23.16
C LEU A 189 -9.87 -34.18 -23.89
N LYS A 190 -8.62 -34.14 -23.41
CA LYS A 190 -7.52 -33.40 -24.03
C LYS A 190 -7.24 -33.91 -25.45
N GLU A 191 -7.03 -35.21 -25.61
CA GLU A 191 -6.71 -35.81 -26.91
C GLU A 191 -7.85 -35.61 -27.92
N PHE A 192 -9.11 -35.76 -27.49
CA PHE A 192 -10.26 -35.46 -28.33
C PHE A 192 -10.34 -33.98 -28.74
N GLY A 193 -10.16 -33.06 -27.80
CA GLY A 193 -10.14 -31.62 -28.08
C GLY A 193 -9.01 -31.22 -29.03
N ASP A 194 -7.81 -31.79 -28.85
CA ASP A 194 -6.67 -31.57 -29.74
C ASP A 194 -6.94 -32.07 -31.17
N ILE A 195 -7.63 -33.21 -31.31
CA ILE A 195 -8.05 -33.72 -32.63
C ILE A 195 -8.96 -32.70 -33.32
N LEU A 196 -9.98 -32.18 -32.62
CA LEU A 196 -10.94 -31.23 -33.18
C LEU A 196 -10.28 -29.90 -33.56
N LEU A 197 -9.40 -29.36 -32.70
CA LEU A 197 -8.69 -28.10 -32.96
C LEU A 197 -7.74 -28.19 -34.17
N ASN A 198 -7.09 -29.34 -34.35
CA ASN A 198 -6.20 -29.56 -35.48
C ASN A 198 -6.95 -29.65 -36.83
N GLN A 199 -8.22 -30.08 -36.82
CA GLN A 199 -9.05 -30.04 -38.04
C GLN A 199 -9.45 -28.63 -38.42
N GLN A 200 -9.86 -27.81 -37.45
CA GLN A 200 -10.36 -26.46 -37.71
C GLN A 200 -9.29 -25.55 -38.33
N LYS A 201 -8.01 -25.74 -37.97
CA LYS A 201 -6.88 -25.01 -38.56
C LYS A 201 -6.58 -25.37 -40.02
N ALA A 202 -7.06 -26.52 -40.51
CA ALA A 202 -6.65 -27.05 -41.80
C ALA A 202 -7.41 -26.46 -43.00
N GLN A 203 -8.69 -26.05 -42.86
CA GLN A 203 -9.49 -25.49 -43.97
C GLN A 203 -10.66 -24.61 -43.49
N GLN A 204 -10.87 -23.44 -44.10
CA GLN A 204 -11.98 -22.51 -43.84
C GLN A 204 -13.35 -22.97 -44.37
N SER A 205 -13.41 -24.03 -45.19
CA SER A 205 -14.64 -24.45 -45.89
C SER A 205 -15.52 -25.46 -45.14
N ILE A 206 -15.15 -25.90 -43.93
CA ILE A 206 -16.06 -26.64 -43.02
C ILE A 206 -16.65 -25.68 -41.98
N GLU A 207 -17.19 -24.56 -42.44
CA GLU A 207 -17.76 -23.51 -41.56
C GLU A 207 -18.96 -23.97 -40.72
N ILE A 208 -19.50 -25.17 -40.93
CA ILE A 208 -20.79 -25.57 -40.35
C ILE A 208 -20.70 -26.72 -39.35
N ILE A 209 -19.67 -27.58 -39.41
CA ILE A 209 -19.82 -28.90 -38.76
C ILE A 209 -19.11 -29.03 -37.41
N LEU A 210 -18.10 -28.21 -37.08
CA LEU A 210 -17.44 -28.32 -35.77
C LEU A 210 -16.88 -26.98 -35.29
N ASP A 211 -17.75 -26.02 -34.99
CA ASP A 211 -17.38 -24.79 -34.27
C ASP A 211 -17.13 -25.09 -32.78
N PHE A 212 -16.16 -25.97 -32.54
CA PHE A 212 -15.84 -26.51 -31.23
C PHE A 212 -15.51 -25.43 -30.19
N PRO A 213 -14.72 -24.37 -30.50
CA PRO A 213 -14.50 -23.27 -29.58
C PRO A 213 -15.81 -22.59 -29.16
N ASN A 214 -16.70 -22.24 -30.10
CA ASN A 214 -17.95 -21.55 -29.75
C ASN A 214 -18.91 -22.46 -28.96
N HIS A 215 -18.92 -23.77 -29.24
CA HIS A 215 -19.67 -24.72 -28.41
C HIS A 215 -19.11 -24.82 -26.98
N ILE A 216 -17.79 -24.84 -26.81
CA ILE A 216 -17.15 -24.78 -25.49
C ILE A 216 -17.56 -23.48 -24.77
N PHE A 217 -17.43 -22.34 -25.43
CA PHE A 217 -17.75 -21.04 -24.82
C PHE A 217 -19.23 -20.95 -24.44
N SER A 218 -20.14 -21.42 -25.30
CA SER A 218 -21.57 -21.47 -24.98
C SER A 218 -21.88 -22.39 -23.80
N HIS A 219 -21.20 -23.55 -23.71
CA HIS A 219 -21.34 -24.48 -22.57
C HIS A 219 -20.89 -23.83 -21.26
N PHE A 220 -19.69 -23.26 -21.24
CA PHE A 220 -19.15 -22.62 -20.03
C PHE A 220 -19.91 -21.34 -19.65
N GLN A 221 -20.41 -20.58 -20.62
CA GLN A 221 -21.28 -19.44 -20.36
C GLN A 221 -22.55 -19.87 -19.60
N LYS A 222 -23.24 -20.91 -20.07
CA LYS A 222 -24.42 -21.46 -19.38
C LYS A 222 -24.06 -22.03 -18.01
N LYS A 223 -22.94 -22.75 -17.90
CA LYS A 223 -22.45 -23.31 -16.64
C LYS A 223 -22.19 -22.20 -15.61
N TYR A 224 -21.43 -21.17 -15.96
CA TYR A 224 -21.09 -20.09 -15.03
C TYR A 224 -22.30 -19.23 -14.66
N GLN A 225 -23.23 -18.97 -15.59
CA GLN A 225 -24.50 -18.33 -15.25
C GLN A 225 -25.32 -19.17 -14.25
N GLY A 226 -25.39 -20.49 -14.45
CA GLY A 226 -26.06 -21.39 -13.51
C GLY A 226 -25.39 -21.45 -12.14
N LEU A 227 -24.05 -21.50 -12.11
CA LEU A 227 -23.28 -21.47 -10.87
C LEU A 227 -23.44 -20.14 -10.12
N PHE A 228 -23.40 -19.00 -10.82
CA PHE A 228 -23.64 -17.69 -10.22
C PHE A 228 -25.01 -17.64 -9.55
N ASN A 229 -26.09 -17.94 -10.29
CA ASN A 229 -27.45 -17.88 -9.77
C ASN A 229 -27.65 -18.78 -8.54
N ARG A 230 -26.91 -19.89 -8.45
CA ARG A 230 -26.96 -20.81 -7.32
C ARG A 230 -26.12 -20.33 -6.13
N TRP A 231 -24.86 -19.98 -6.37
CA TRP A 231 -23.91 -19.67 -5.32
C TRP A 231 -24.13 -18.30 -4.69
N VAL A 232 -24.71 -17.35 -5.42
CA VAL A 232 -25.02 -16.01 -4.88
C VAL A 232 -25.90 -16.11 -3.64
N ASP A 233 -26.91 -16.98 -3.62
CA ASP A 233 -27.81 -17.10 -2.47
C ASP A 233 -27.32 -18.12 -1.45
N GLU A 234 -26.67 -19.20 -1.89
CA GLU A 234 -26.23 -20.30 -1.02
C GLU A 234 -24.94 -20.01 -0.24
N CYS A 235 -24.05 -19.13 -0.73
CA CYS A 235 -22.70 -18.97 -0.20
C CYS A 235 -22.46 -17.61 0.46
N GLU A 236 -21.73 -17.65 1.56
CA GLU A 236 -21.01 -16.49 2.10
C GLU A 236 -19.82 -16.11 1.19
N ILE A 237 -19.34 -14.88 1.30
CA ILE A 237 -18.32 -14.34 0.39
C ILE A 237 -17.01 -15.16 0.40
N PRO A 238 -16.42 -15.53 1.56
CA PRO A 238 -15.23 -16.38 1.59
C PRO A 238 -15.42 -17.70 0.84
N LEU A 239 -16.54 -18.39 1.09
CA LEU A 239 -16.85 -19.67 0.47
C LEU A 239 -17.08 -19.52 -1.04
N TYR A 240 -17.76 -18.44 -1.45
CA TYR A 240 -17.97 -18.11 -2.85
C TYR A 240 -16.63 -17.94 -3.58
N LEU A 241 -15.73 -17.10 -3.04
CA LEU A 241 -14.42 -16.86 -3.63
C LEU A 241 -13.57 -18.15 -3.72
N ARG A 242 -13.61 -19.00 -2.69
CA ARG A 242 -12.88 -20.28 -2.69
C ARG A 242 -13.40 -21.22 -3.78
N ARG A 243 -14.72 -21.29 -3.97
CA ARG A 243 -15.34 -22.05 -5.06
C ARG A 243 -14.95 -21.50 -6.43
N VAL A 244 -14.91 -20.18 -6.61
CA VAL A 244 -14.47 -19.56 -7.87
C VAL A 244 -13.00 -19.90 -8.17
N LYS A 245 -12.10 -19.82 -7.16
CA LYS A 245 -10.69 -20.22 -7.33
C LYS A 245 -10.55 -21.69 -7.68
N MET A 246 -11.25 -22.58 -6.97
CA MET A 246 -11.24 -24.01 -7.27
C MET A 246 -11.68 -24.28 -8.72
N GLU A 247 -12.68 -23.55 -9.19
CA GLU A 247 -13.18 -23.72 -10.56
C GLU A 247 -12.21 -23.20 -11.63
N LYS A 248 -11.46 -22.14 -11.32
CA LYS A 248 -10.34 -21.64 -12.15
C LYS A 248 -9.17 -22.63 -12.17
N GLU A 249 -8.86 -23.28 -11.05
CA GLU A 249 -7.84 -24.35 -10.97
C GLU A 249 -8.26 -25.58 -11.78
N LEU A 250 -9.53 -25.98 -11.71
CA LEU A 250 -10.08 -27.08 -12.50
C LEU A 250 -10.03 -26.78 -14.01
N ASN A 251 -10.34 -25.56 -14.43
CA ASN A 251 -10.14 -25.14 -15.82
C ASN A 251 -8.69 -25.34 -16.27
N ASN A 252 -7.72 -25.01 -15.41
CA ASN A 252 -6.31 -25.15 -15.74
C ASN A 252 -5.87 -26.60 -15.93
N GLN A 253 -6.51 -27.54 -15.23
CA GLN A 253 -6.20 -28.96 -15.32
C GLN A 253 -6.97 -29.66 -16.46
N ILE A 254 -8.26 -29.37 -16.62
CA ILE A 254 -9.15 -30.05 -17.57
C ILE A 254 -8.99 -29.50 -18.99
N LEU A 255 -8.86 -28.18 -19.16
CA LEU A 255 -8.79 -27.51 -20.47
C LEU A 255 -7.35 -27.35 -20.97
N ASN A 256 -6.50 -28.35 -20.73
CA ASN A 256 -5.08 -28.32 -21.10
C ASN A 256 -4.83 -28.78 -22.55
N PHE A 257 -5.55 -28.18 -23.50
CA PHE A 257 -5.39 -28.42 -24.94
C PHE A 257 -4.09 -27.82 -25.48
N GLN A 258 -3.66 -28.24 -26.68
CA GLN A 258 -2.51 -27.68 -27.41
C GLN A 258 -2.60 -26.17 -27.62
N ASN A 259 -3.81 -25.62 -27.75
CA ASN A 259 -4.04 -24.18 -27.84
C ASN A 259 -4.47 -23.61 -26.48
N SER A 260 -3.61 -22.81 -25.86
CA SER A 260 -3.90 -22.13 -24.59
C SER A 260 -5.00 -21.06 -24.69
N SER A 261 -5.35 -20.61 -25.90
CA SER A 261 -6.35 -19.56 -26.13
C SER A 261 -7.74 -19.93 -25.61
N ILE A 262 -8.17 -21.19 -25.75
CA ILE A 262 -9.49 -21.64 -25.25
C ILE A 262 -9.54 -21.55 -23.73
N LYS A 263 -8.49 -22.04 -23.06
CA LYS A 263 -8.38 -21.94 -21.59
C LYS A 263 -8.42 -20.48 -21.12
N GLN A 264 -7.69 -19.59 -21.81
CA GLN A 264 -7.69 -18.17 -21.50
C GLN A 264 -9.08 -17.54 -21.67
N GLN A 265 -9.78 -17.84 -22.76
CA GLN A 265 -11.12 -17.32 -23.02
C GLN A 265 -12.20 -17.90 -22.09
N VAL A 266 -12.08 -19.18 -21.69
CA VAL A 266 -12.97 -19.76 -20.68
C VAL A 266 -12.71 -19.13 -19.31
N ASN A 267 -11.46 -18.87 -18.95
CA ASN A 267 -11.14 -18.15 -17.72
C ASN A 267 -11.66 -16.70 -17.75
N SER A 268 -11.60 -16.00 -18.90
CA SER A 268 -12.21 -14.67 -19.00
C SER A 268 -13.74 -14.72 -18.87
N LEU A 269 -14.40 -15.75 -19.42
CA LEU A 269 -15.84 -15.96 -19.21
C LEU A 269 -16.19 -16.24 -17.74
N LEU A 270 -15.34 -16.98 -17.03
CA LEU A 270 -15.47 -17.21 -15.60
C LEU A 270 -15.38 -15.89 -14.83
N GLU A 271 -14.38 -15.06 -15.16
CA GLU A 271 -14.17 -13.75 -14.54
C GLU A 271 -15.35 -12.79 -14.82
N ASP A 272 -15.86 -12.77 -16.06
CA ASP A 272 -17.02 -11.96 -16.43
C ASP A 272 -18.30 -12.41 -15.72
N HIS A 273 -18.57 -13.72 -15.64
CA HIS A 273 -19.83 -14.21 -15.10
C HIS A 273 -19.85 -14.39 -13.59
N LEU A 274 -18.73 -14.83 -12.98
CA LEU A 274 -18.67 -15.14 -11.54
C LEU A 274 -18.04 -14.03 -10.70
N LEU A 275 -17.18 -13.18 -11.26
CA LEU A 275 -16.54 -12.10 -10.49
C LEU A 275 -17.19 -10.74 -10.79
N LYS A 276 -17.26 -10.31 -12.05
CA LYS A 276 -17.85 -8.99 -12.37
C LYS A 276 -19.31 -8.87 -11.93
N ASN A 277 -20.14 -9.89 -12.20
CA ASN A 277 -21.54 -9.88 -11.75
C ASN A 277 -21.69 -9.96 -10.21
N TYR A 278 -20.72 -10.55 -9.51
CA TYR A 278 -20.75 -10.68 -8.05
C TYR A 278 -20.20 -9.45 -7.33
N LYS A 279 -19.55 -8.55 -8.06
CA LYS A 279 -18.93 -7.34 -7.53
C LYS A 279 -19.91 -6.49 -6.73
N ASP A 280 -21.09 -6.20 -7.29
CA ASP A 280 -22.12 -5.41 -6.62
C ASP A 280 -22.55 -6.04 -5.29
N VAL A 281 -22.60 -7.37 -5.24
CA VAL A 281 -22.96 -8.12 -4.02
C VAL A 281 -21.88 -8.00 -2.95
N ILE A 282 -20.59 -8.09 -3.33
CA ILE A 282 -19.46 -7.92 -2.40
C ILE A 282 -19.37 -6.50 -1.85
N LEU A 283 -19.71 -5.51 -2.66
CA LEU A 283 -19.70 -4.10 -2.28
C LEU A 283 -20.94 -3.69 -1.48
N SER A 284 -22.03 -4.46 -1.56
CA SER A 284 -23.28 -4.18 -0.86
C SER A 284 -23.16 -4.32 0.65
N GLU A 285 -23.81 -3.43 1.39
CA GLU A 285 -23.85 -3.50 2.87
C GLU A 285 -24.90 -4.47 3.40
N MET A 286 -25.78 -4.97 2.53
CA MET A 286 -26.93 -5.80 2.90
C MET A 286 -26.56 -7.23 3.27
N LYS A 287 -25.41 -7.75 2.82
CA LYS A 287 -24.97 -9.10 3.19
C LYS A 287 -24.11 -9.11 4.46
N PRO A 288 -24.36 -10.05 5.39
CA PRO A 288 -23.36 -10.38 6.41
C PRO A 288 -22.13 -10.94 5.66
N PHE A 289 -20.95 -10.42 5.99
CA PHE A 289 -19.63 -10.71 5.39
C PHE A 289 -19.30 -10.02 4.05
N ASN A 290 -19.75 -8.78 3.84
CA ASN A 290 -19.29 -7.92 2.74
C ASN A 290 -17.80 -7.51 2.84
N LEU A 291 -17.27 -6.84 1.81
CA LEU A 291 -15.88 -6.35 1.79
C LEU A 291 -15.54 -5.51 3.03
N GLY A 292 -16.46 -4.67 3.49
CA GLY A 292 -16.27 -3.87 4.71
C GLY A 292 -16.04 -4.74 5.94
N GLN A 293 -16.82 -5.82 6.11
CA GLN A 293 -16.64 -6.76 7.22
C GLN A 293 -15.37 -7.60 7.10
N LEU A 294 -14.97 -8.00 5.88
CA LEU A 294 -13.69 -8.67 5.64
C LEU A 294 -12.50 -7.80 6.10
N LEU A 295 -12.53 -6.50 5.77
CA LEU A 295 -11.51 -5.53 6.21
C LEU A 295 -11.58 -5.28 7.72
N GLN A 296 -12.79 -5.22 8.29
CA GLN A 296 -12.98 -4.97 9.72
C GLN A 296 -12.50 -6.14 10.59
N ASN A 297 -12.81 -7.37 10.18
CA ASN A 297 -12.52 -8.58 10.93
C ASN A 297 -11.07 -9.04 10.82
N PHE A 298 -10.25 -8.35 10.02
CA PHE A 298 -8.81 -8.62 9.94
C PHE A 298 -8.18 -8.57 11.34
N LYS A 299 -7.76 -9.76 11.81
CA LYS A 299 -7.02 -9.95 13.06
C LYS A 299 -5.75 -10.72 12.73
N TYR A 300 -4.62 -10.26 13.28
CA TYR A 300 -3.30 -10.79 12.95
C TYR A 300 -3.15 -12.30 13.23
N GLU A 301 -3.82 -12.80 14.27
CA GLU A 301 -3.69 -14.19 14.72
C GLU A 301 -4.66 -15.14 14.01
N ALA A 302 -5.62 -14.62 13.25
CA ALA A 302 -6.67 -15.42 12.62
C ALA A 302 -6.36 -15.67 11.15
N GLN A 303 -5.66 -16.79 10.89
CA GLN A 303 -5.16 -17.18 9.57
C GLN A 303 -6.27 -17.33 8.51
N GLU A 304 -7.50 -17.63 8.92
CA GLU A 304 -8.65 -17.75 8.02
C GLU A 304 -8.98 -16.43 7.30
N TYR A 305 -8.99 -15.30 8.02
CA TYR A 305 -9.28 -13.99 7.42
C TYR A 305 -8.15 -13.49 6.52
N GLN A 306 -6.90 -13.88 6.83
CA GLN A 306 -5.75 -13.58 5.97
C GLN A 306 -5.90 -14.28 4.62
N ASN A 307 -6.20 -15.58 4.64
CA ASN A 307 -6.42 -16.37 3.43
C ASN A 307 -7.57 -15.79 2.58
N ASP A 308 -8.64 -15.30 3.22
CA ASP A 308 -9.79 -14.73 2.51
C ASP A 308 -9.46 -13.38 1.85
N LEU A 309 -8.65 -12.54 2.48
CA LEU A 309 -8.17 -11.27 1.89
C LEU A 309 -7.11 -11.49 0.81
N GLU A 310 -6.23 -12.47 0.97
CA GLU A 310 -5.28 -12.90 -0.08
C GLU A 310 -6.04 -13.40 -1.31
N LEU A 311 -7.08 -14.20 -1.09
CA LEU A 311 -7.96 -14.68 -2.13
C LEU A 311 -8.71 -13.55 -2.83
N PHE A 312 -9.19 -12.56 -2.07
CA PHE A 312 -9.77 -11.35 -2.63
C PHE A 312 -8.76 -10.57 -3.49
N ASN A 313 -7.52 -10.44 -3.02
CA ASN A 313 -6.45 -9.78 -3.77
C ASN A 313 -6.14 -10.51 -5.10
N GLU A 314 -6.05 -11.84 -5.07
CA GLU A 314 -5.82 -12.68 -6.25
C GLU A 314 -6.96 -12.55 -7.28
N LEU A 315 -8.21 -12.57 -6.81
CA LEU A 315 -9.39 -12.62 -7.67
C LEU A 315 -9.90 -11.25 -8.14
N TYR A 316 -9.68 -10.16 -7.41
CA TYR A 316 -10.17 -8.83 -7.82
C TYR A 316 -9.04 -7.87 -8.14
N LEU A 317 -8.14 -7.63 -7.19
CA LEU A 317 -7.12 -6.59 -7.32
C LEU A 317 -6.00 -6.94 -8.30
N THR A 318 -5.71 -8.23 -8.49
CA THR A 318 -4.74 -8.70 -9.49
C THR A 318 -5.35 -8.69 -10.90
N LEU A 319 -6.66 -8.95 -11.03
CA LEU A 319 -7.35 -8.94 -12.31
C LEU A 319 -7.58 -7.52 -12.84
N ASP A 320 -8.06 -6.62 -11.98
CA ASP A 320 -8.22 -5.21 -12.28
C ASP A 320 -7.63 -4.34 -11.15
N PRO A 321 -6.33 -4.02 -11.23
CA PRO A 321 -5.68 -3.19 -10.22
C PRO A 321 -6.21 -1.75 -10.21
N ASN A 322 -6.99 -1.33 -11.21
CA ASN A 322 -7.50 0.03 -11.36
C ASN A 322 -8.99 0.17 -11.04
N ASP A 323 -9.64 -0.88 -10.54
CA ASP A 323 -11.05 -0.86 -10.17
C ASP A 323 -11.35 0.25 -9.14
N GLN A 324 -12.06 1.30 -9.58
CA GLN A 324 -12.34 2.47 -8.75
C GLN A 324 -13.36 2.19 -7.64
N GLU A 325 -14.32 1.30 -7.86
CA GLU A 325 -15.40 1.06 -6.90
C GLU A 325 -14.87 0.30 -5.67
N ILE A 326 -14.03 -0.71 -5.89
CA ILE A 326 -13.37 -1.45 -4.81
C ILE A 326 -12.47 -0.51 -4.00
N LYS A 327 -11.67 0.30 -4.71
CA LYS A 327 -10.78 1.31 -4.10
C LYS A 327 -11.55 2.30 -3.23
N LEU A 328 -12.67 2.83 -3.74
CA LEU A 328 -13.54 3.74 -3.00
C LEU A 328 -14.13 3.05 -1.77
N LYS A 329 -14.59 1.81 -1.86
CA LYS A 329 -15.15 1.08 -0.71
C LYS A 329 -14.10 0.81 0.38
N ILE A 330 -12.87 0.45 0.00
CA ILE A 330 -11.75 0.29 0.95
C ILE A 330 -11.45 1.63 1.65
N LYS A 331 -11.30 2.72 0.88
CA LYS A 331 -11.06 4.06 1.42
C LYS A 331 -12.18 4.50 2.37
N GLN A 332 -13.45 4.33 1.97
CA GLN A 332 -14.61 4.62 2.80
C GLN A 332 -14.58 3.84 4.11
N LYS A 333 -14.22 2.56 4.08
CA LYS A 333 -14.15 1.75 5.30
C LYS A 333 -13.06 2.24 6.26
N ILE A 334 -11.88 2.59 5.75
CA ILE A 334 -10.80 3.18 6.57
C ILE A 334 -11.28 4.48 7.21
N ILE A 335 -11.92 5.36 6.45
CA ILE A 335 -12.47 6.63 6.95
C ILE A 335 -13.58 6.39 7.97
N GLN A 336 -14.46 5.41 7.75
CA GLN A 336 -15.51 5.05 8.70
C GLN A 336 -14.93 4.56 10.04
N GLU A 337 -13.92 3.69 10.03
CA GLU A 337 -13.25 3.26 11.28
C GLU A 337 -12.50 4.42 11.95
N GLY A 338 -11.85 5.30 11.17
CA GLY A 338 -11.17 6.48 11.71
C GLY A 338 -12.12 7.53 12.30
N THR A 339 -13.26 7.75 11.67
CA THR A 339 -14.29 8.69 12.15
C THR A 339 -14.92 8.23 13.47
N GLN A 340 -15.09 6.93 13.67
CA GLN A 340 -15.51 6.38 14.98
C GLN A 340 -14.51 6.69 16.10
N ILE A 341 -13.21 6.72 15.79
CA ILE A 341 -12.17 7.11 16.76
C ILE A 341 -12.23 8.61 17.02
N LEU A 342 -12.46 9.43 15.98
CA LEU A 342 -12.63 10.88 16.12
C LEU A 342 -13.84 11.22 16.99
N GLU A 343 -14.97 10.50 16.84
CA GLU A 343 -16.16 10.67 17.67
C GLU A 343 -15.90 10.52 19.17
N MET A 344 -14.86 9.78 19.59
CA MET A 344 -14.48 9.65 21.00
C MET A 344 -13.94 10.94 21.63
N VAL A 345 -13.47 11.89 20.81
CA VAL A 345 -12.86 13.15 21.27
C VAL A 345 -13.66 14.38 20.89
N ILE A 346 -14.69 14.23 20.04
CA ILE A 346 -15.56 15.35 19.64
C ILE A 346 -16.28 15.90 20.89
N ASN A 347 -16.15 17.21 21.11
CA ASN A 347 -16.74 17.97 22.23
C ASN A 347 -16.19 17.65 23.63
N GLU A 348 -15.12 16.87 23.74
CA GLU A 348 -14.46 16.59 25.03
C GLU A 348 -13.35 17.62 25.35
N GLU A 349 -13.13 17.89 26.64
CA GLU A 349 -12.02 18.74 27.06
C GLU A 349 -10.68 18.01 26.87
N ILE A 350 -9.75 18.64 26.13
CA ILE A 350 -8.43 18.09 25.86
C ILE A 350 -7.68 17.87 27.17
N ASN A 351 -7.32 16.61 27.44
CA ASN A 351 -6.46 16.22 28.54
C ASN A 351 -5.50 15.10 28.10
N GLN A 352 -4.46 14.86 28.90
CA GLN A 352 -3.41 13.90 28.56
C GLN A 352 -3.96 12.48 28.34
N LYS A 353 -4.80 11.97 29.25
CA LYS A 353 -5.37 10.61 29.15
C LYS A 353 -6.20 10.41 27.89
N LEU A 354 -7.04 11.39 27.56
CA LEU A 354 -7.85 11.37 26.35
C LEU A 354 -6.94 11.37 25.11
N ALA A 355 -5.94 12.25 25.09
CA ALA A 355 -4.95 12.30 24.02
C ALA A 355 -4.19 11.00 23.83
N HIS A 356 -3.82 10.35 24.94
CA HIS A 356 -3.16 9.06 24.91
C HIS A 356 -4.01 7.98 24.25
N SER A 357 -5.24 7.80 24.73
CA SER A 357 -6.16 6.81 24.15
C SER A 357 -6.47 7.07 22.67
N PHE A 358 -6.70 8.34 22.30
CA PHE A 358 -7.03 8.75 20.95
C PHE A 358 -5.89 8.47 19.95
N ILE A 359 -4.66 8.91 20.26
CA ILE A 359 -3.52 8.71 19.37
C ILE A 359 -3.16 7.24 19.25
N ILE A 360 -3.25 6.47 20.34
CA ILE A 360 -3.04 5.01 20.31
C ILE A 360 -4.04 4.34 19.37
N SER A 361 -5.34 4.66 19.50
CA SER A 361 -6.36 4.08 18.62
C SER A 361 -6.13 4.45 17.15
N MET A 362 -5.80 5.71 16.86
CA MET A 362 -5.47 6.15 15.50
C MET A 362 -4.23 5.46 14.94
N PHE A 363 -3.18 5.29 15.74
CA PHE A 363 -1.97 4.62 15.30
C PHE A 363 -2.17 3.11 15.12
N GLN A 364 -2.95 2.46 15.98
CA GLN A 364 -3.34 1.05 15.83
C GLN A 364 -4.14 0.83 14.55
N LEU A 365 -5.03 1.75 14.19
CA LEU A 365 -5.75 1.70 12.92
C LEU A 365 -4.79 1.74 11.72
N LEU A 366 -3.80 2.64 11.76
CA LEU A 366 -2.78 2.72 10.72
C LEU A 366 -2.00 1.41 10.60
N GLN A 367 -1.53 0.87 11.73
CA GLN A 367 -0.77 -0.38 11.78
C GLN A 367 -1.57 -1.57 11.27
N LYS A 368 -2.87 -1.65 11.61
CA LYS A 368 -3.80 -2.67 11.10
C LYS A 368 -3.79 -2.69 9.57
N TYR A 369 -3.99 -1.53 8.94
CA TYR A 369 -4.08 -1.45 7.48
C TYR A 369 -2.74 -1.57 6.77
N LEU A 370 -1.64 -1.03 7.32
CA LEU A 370 -0.29 -1.25 6.77
C LEU A 370 0.05 -2.73 6.73
N LYS A 371 -0.21 -3.43 7.84
CA LYS A 371 0.06 -4.86 7.95
C LYS A 371 -0.82 -5.67 7.00
N MET A 372 -2.11 -5.36 6.92
CA MET A 372 -3.01 -6.01 5.97
C MET A 372 -2.56 -5.83 4.51
N ILE A 373 -2.05 -4.65 4.15
CA ILE A 373 -1.52 -4.39 2.80
C ILE A 373 -0.25 -5.21 2.53
N GLU A 374 0.64 -5.30 3.51
CA GLU A 374 1.87 -6.08 3.43
C GLU A 374 1.58 -7.59 3.32
N THR A 375 0.79 -8.14 4.24
CA THR A 375 0.56 -9.58 4.34
C THR A 375 -0.42 -10.10 3.30
N CYS A 376 -1.55 -9.43 3.11
CA CYS A 376 -2.67 -9.97 2.32
C CYS A 376 -2.79 -9.35 0.93
N LEU A 377 -2.33 -8.11 0.75
CA LEU A 377 -2.47 -7.38 -0.53
C LEU A 377 -1.15 -7.25 -1.29
N CYS A 378 -0.13 -8.03 -0.93
CA CYS A 378 1.17 -8.13 -1.61
C CYS A 378 1.81 -6.77 -1.95
N HIS A 379 1.78 -5.80 -1.02
CA HIS A 379 2.29 -4.44 -1.23
C HIS A 379 1.65 -3.68 -2.41
N ASN A 380 0.34 -3.86 -2.64
CA ASN A 380 -0.37 -3.15 -3.70
C ASN A 380 -0.25 -1.61 -3.53
N THR A 381 0.54 -0.98 -4.41
CA THR A 381 0.86 0.45 -4.36
C THR A 381 -0.37 1.35 -4.51
N ASN A 382 -1.39 0.88 -5.26
CA ASN A 382 -2.65 1.60 -5.39
C ASN A 382 -3.41 1.65 -4.07
N ILE A 383 -3.45 0.55 -3.31
CA ILE A 383 -4.09 0.52 -1.99
C ILE A 383 -3.27 1.31 -0.97
N GLN A 384 -1.94 1.26 -1.06
CA GLN A 384 -1.07 2.07 -0.20
C GLN A 384 -1.30 3.58 -0.41
N SER A 385 -1.42 4.05 -1.65
CA SER A 385 -1.76 5.46 -1.92
C SER A 385 -3.16 5.85 -1.43
N LEU A 386 -4.12 4.92 -1.46
CA LEU A 386 -5.45 5.14 -0.87
C LEU A 386 -5.41 5.23 0.64
N LEU A 387 -4.60 4.41 1.31
CA LEU A 387 -4.38 4.50 2.75
C LEU A 387 -3.79 5.87 3.10
N THR A 388 -2.78 6.33 2.36
CA THR A 388 -2.22 7.67 2.54
C THR A 388 -3.29 8.75 2.38
N SER A 389 -4.06 8.71 1.29
CA SER A 389 -5.15 9.67 1.07
C SER A 389 -6.24 9.62 2.15
N ALA A 390 -6.57 8.44 2.66
CA ALA A 390 -7.58 8.26 3.72
C ALA A 390 -7.11 8.87 5.04
N PHE A 391 -5.85 8.63 5.43
CA PHE A 391 -5.29 9.20 6.65
C PHE A 391 -5.05 10.70 6.53
N GLU A 392 -4.65 11.21 5.37
CA GLU A 392 -4.58 12.65 5.12
C GLU A 392 -5.96 13.29 5.27
N GLU A 393 -7.02 12.66 4.77
CA GLU A 393 -8.39 13.14 4.93
C GLU A 393 -8.80 13.15 6.41
N LEU A 394 -8.55 12.06 7.14
CA LEU A 394 -8.89 11.93 8.56
C LEU A 394 -8.17 12.95 9.45
N LEU A 395 -6.84 13.05 9.33
CA LEU A 395 -6.03 13.88 10.24
C LEU A 395 -6.17 15.38 9.98
N ASN A 396 -6.53 15.78 8.75
CA ASN A 396 -6.67 17.19 8.36
C ASN A 396 -8.14 17.65 8.30
N CYS A 397 -9.09 16.89 8.86
CA CYS A 397 -10.50 17.24 8.89
C CYS A 397 -10.78 18.48 9.78
N GLN A 398 -10.67 19.68 9.20
CA GLN A 398 -10.95 20.95 9.87
C GLN A 398 -12.41 21.12 10.32
N ASN A 399 -13.34 20.34 9.74
CA ASN A 399 -14.77 20.47 10.01
C ASN A 399 -15.20 19.98 11.40
N GLN A 400 -14.32 19.31 12.16
CA GLN A 400 -14.66 18.67 13.43
C GLN A 400 -14.14 19.41 14.68
N ASN A 401 -13.51 20.60 14.53
CA ASN A 401 -12.90 21.36 15.64
C ASN A 401 -11.87 20.57 16.47
N ILE A 402 -11.30 19.49 15.93
CA ILE A 402 -10.27 18.69 16.59
C ILE A 402 -8.91 19.20 16.14
N ASP A 403 -8.06 19.51 17.10
CA ASP A 403 -6.69 19.96 16.84
C ASP A 403 -5.71 18.82 17.06
N PHE A 404 -5.58 17.96 16.05
CA PHE A 404 -4.80 16.73 16.14
C PHE A 404 -3.36 16.97 16.64
N GLN A 405 -2.74 18.09 16.26
CA GLN A 405 -1.39 18.49 16.68
C GLN A 405 -1.28 18.59 18.21
N GLU A 406 -2.30 19.15 18.87
CA GLU A 406 -2.31 19.34 20.31
C GLU A 406 -2.42 18.00 21.05
N TYR A 407 -3.36 17.16 20.64
CA TYR A 407 -3.47 15.79 21.14
C TYR A 407 -2.16 15.01 20.93
N PHE A 408 -1.54 15.15 19.77
CA PHE A 408 -0.35 14.38 19.46
C PHE A 408 0.85 14.78 20.32
N VAL A 409 1.05 16.08 20.56
CA VAL A 409 2.10 16.52 21.49
C VAL A 409 1.82 16.05 22.91
N LEU A 410 0.58 16.14 23.40
CA LEU A 410 0.23 15.65 24.75
C LEU A 410 0.49 14.16 24.91
N PHE A 411 0.18 13.35 23.89
CA PHE A 411 0.53 11.93 23.86
C PHE A 411 2.05 11.71 23.97
N ILE A 412 2.86 12.45 23.18
CA ILE A 412 4.32 12.34 23.24
C ILE A 412 4.84 12.65 24.64
N GLU A 413 4.26 13.64 25.32
CA GLU A 413 4.66 13.98 26.70
C GLU A 413 4.37 12.86 27.69
N GLU A 414 3.18 12.27 27.64
CA GLU A 414 2.82 11.14 28.51
C GLU A 414 3.74 9.95 28.27
N GLU A 415 4.06 9.64 27.02
CA GLU A 415 4.96 8.54 26.68
C GLU A 415 6.41 8.81 27.08
N ILE A 416 6.90 10.05 26.98
CA ILE A 416 8.21 10.44 27.50
C ILE A 416 8.23 10.27 29.03
N GLU A 417 7.19 10.69 29.74
CA GLU A 417 7.09 10.47 31.18
C GLU A 417 7.11 8.98 31.54
N ASN A 418 6.44 8.14 30.77
CA ASN A 418 6.45 6.69 30.94
C ASN A 418 7.85 6.10 30.68
N VAL A 419 8.57 6.57 29.66
CA VAL A 419 9.97 6.17 29.38
C VAL A 419 10.89 6.54 30.53
N ILE A 420 10.76 7.76 31.08
CA ILE A 420 11.58 8.20 32.22
C ILE A 420 11.28 7.37 33.47
N LYS A 421 9.99 7.12 33.78
CA LYS A 421 9.56 6.37 34.96
C LYS A 421 9.98 4.89 34.90
N ASN A 422 9.85 4.27 33.72
CA ASN A 422 10.07 2.84 33.56
C ASN A 422 11.48 2.49 33.05
N GLN A 423 12.25 3.47 32.57
CA GLN A 423 13.58 3.28 31.94
C GLN A 423 13.59 2.33 30.73
N ILE A 424 12.46 2.19 30.03
CA ILE A 424 12.30 1.27 28.90
C ILE A 424 12.35 2.04 27.58
N ARG A 425 12.97 1.45 26.55
CA ARG A 425 12.85 1.96 25.18
C ARG A 425 11.44 1.73 24.67
N ASN A 426 10.79 2.80 24.26
CA ASN A 426 9.44 2.72 23.71
C ASN A 426 9.49 2.86 22.18
N GLU A 427 9.64 1.73 21.49
CA GLU A 427 9.64 1.69 20.02
C GLU A 427 8.30 2.16 19.45
N TYR A 428 7.21 1.84 20.16
CA TYR A 428 5.86 2.25 19.78
C TYR A 428 5.71 3.78 19.73
N LEU A 429 6.30 4.51 20.67
CA LEU A 429 6.39 5.97 20.63
C LEU A 429 7.09 6.45 19.36
N ILE A 430 8.26 5.90 19.03
CA ILE A 430 9.02 6.31 17.84
C ILE A 430 8.27 6.00 16.54
N ASP A 431 7.60 4.85 16.47
CA ASP A 431 6.83 4.48 15.29
C ASP A 431 5.55 5.30 15.13
N SER A 432 4.93 5.73 16.23
CA SER A 432 3.76 6.62 16.19
C SER A 432 4.05 7.97 15.49
N ILE A 433 5.31 8.43 15.50
CA ILE A 433 5.76 9.63 14.79
C ILE A 433 5.51 9.53 13.27
N GLN A 434 5.31 8.33 12.72
CA GLN A 434 4.91 8.14 11.32
C GLN A 434 3.56 8.80 10.99
N LEU A 435 2.69 9.05 11.97
CA LEU A 435 1.44 9.80 11.77
C LEU A 435 1.67 11.21 11.21
N LEU A 436 2.85 11.81 11.43
CA LEU A 436 3.22 13.11 10.86
C LEU A 436 3.22 13.12 9.33
N LEU A 437 3.41 11.96 8.67
CA LEU A 437 3.40 11.87 7.21
C LEU A 437 2.05 12.29 6.62
N PHE A 438 0.97 12.14 7.37
CA PHE A 438 -0.39 12.39 6.90
C PHE A 438 -0.92 13.77 7.34
N MET A 439 -0.12 14.56 8.05
CA MET A 439 -0.48 15.93 8.42
C MET A 439 -0.05 16.93 7.34
N SER A 440 -0.95 17.85 6.99
CA SER A 440 -0.70 18.93 6.03
C SER A 440 0.07 20.11 6.66
N GLU A 441 -0.14 20.36 7.96
CA GLU A 441 0.40 21.51 8.71
C GLU A 441 1.65 21.15 9.53
N ASN A 442 2.62 20.47 8.90
CA ASN A 442 3.84 20.00 9.57
C ASN A 442 4.69 21.12 10.22
N GLN A 443 4.63 22.34 9.67
CA GLN A 443 5.32 23.50 10.25
C GLN A 443 4.65 24.01 11.54
N ASP A 444 3.32 24.02 11.57
CA ASP A 444 2.58 24.48 12.75
C ASP A 444 2.74 23.48 13.90
N PHE A 445 2.73 22.18 13.58
CA PHE A 445 3.10 21.14 14.53
C PHE A 445 4.52 21.35 15.08
N ALA A 446 5.52 21.62 14.22
CA ALA A 446 6.89 21.82 14.66
C ALA A 446 7.04 23.03 15.61
N LEU A 447 6.37 24.15 15.32
CA LEU A 447 6.33 25.32 16.18
C LEU A 447 5.63 25.05 17.51
N TYR A 448 4.53 24.29 17.48
CA TYR A 448 3.83 23.88 18.69
C TYR A 448 4.69 22.94 19.55
N TYR A 449 5.33 21.96 18.92
CA TYR A 449 6.27 21.05 19.56
C TYR A 449 7.47 21.80 20.15
N GLN A 450 8.01 22.81 19.46
CA GLN A 450 9.13 23.63 19.92
C GLN A 450 8.83 24.29 21.27
N ASN A 451 7.64 24.85 21.45
CA ASN A 451 7.22 25.44 22.72
C ASN A 451 7.21 24.41 23.86
N ARG A 452 6.65 23.24 23.57
CA ARG A 452 6.49 22.17 24.55
C ARG A 452 7.83 21.49 24.87
N LEU A 453 8.68 21.31 23.87
CA LEU A 453 10.06 20.86 24.04
C LEU A 453 10.84 21.82 24.93
N ALA A 454 10.76 23.13 24.68
CA ALA A 454 11.45 24.13 25.50
C ALA A 454 11.02 24.04 26.98
N GLN A 455 9.72 23.88 27.24
CA GLN A 455 9.19 23.68 28.59
C GLN A 455 9.73 22.39 29.22
N ARG A 456 9.73 21.28 28.48
CA ARG A 456 10.20 19.98 28.97
C ARG A 456 11.69 19.97 29.25
N LEU A 457 12.52 20.50 28.34
CA LEU A 457 13.97 20.62 28.54
C LEU A 457 14.27 21.33 29.85
N LEU A 458 13.67 22.51 30.06
CA LEU A 458 13.84 23.28 31.29
C LEU A 458 13.26 22.56 32.52
N LYS A 459 12.07 21.97 32.43
CA LYS A 459 11.42 21.20 33.52
C LYS A 459 12.32 20.05 33.97
N TYR A 460 12.73 19.17 33.04
CA TYR A 460 13.49 17.97 33.38
C TYR A 460 14.93 18.27 33.76
N TYR A 461 15.54 19.34 33.25
CA TYR A 461 16.81 19.83 33.76
C TYR A 461 16.80 20.06 35.27
N ARG A 462 15.68 20.63 35.76
CA ARG A 462 15.54 21.07 37.15
C ARG A 462 15.19 19.91 38.07
N ILE A 463 14.28 19.04 37.61
CA ILE A 463 13.68 17.97 38.41
C ILE A 463 14.54 16.72 38.41
N LEU A 464 15.17 16.36 37.30
CA LEU A 464 15.97 15.15 37.20
C LEU A 464 17.36 15.40 37.76
N SER A 465 17.53 15.14 39.06
CA SER A 465 18.84 15.22 39.73
C SER A 465 19.78 14.05 39.37
N ASN A 466 19.24 12.94 38.86
CA ASN A 466 20.03 11.82 38.37
C ASN A 466 20.41 12.05 36.90
N HIS A 467 21.71 12.11 36.62
CA HIS A 467 22.27 12.27 35.27
C HIS A 467 21.74 11.19 34.31
N GLU A 468 21.56 9.96 34.77
CA GLU A 468 21.05 8.86 33.95
C GLU A 468 19.62 9.12 33.42
N PHE A 469 18.71 9.58 34.28
CA PHE A 469 17.34 9.89 33.86
C PHE A 469 17.30 11.06 32.87
N LEU A 470 18.16 12.07 33.08
CA LEU A 470 18.28 13.19 32.15
C LEU A 470 18.81 12.72 30.79
N GLN A 471 19.79 11.82 30.76
CA GLN A 471 20.31 11.24 29.52
C GLN A 471 19.28 10.36 28.79
N ILE A 472 18.47 9.58 29.53
CA ILE A 472 17.36 8.81 28.95
C ILE A 472 16.34 9.75 28.29
N TYR A 473 15.97 10.84 28.98
CA TYR A 473 15.08 11.85 28.43
C TYR A 473 15.66 12.47 27.14
N LEU A 474 16.89 12.99 27.19
CA LEU A 474 17.53 13.65 26.06
C LEU A 474 17.69 12.72 24.86
N ARG A 475 18.12 11.47 25.09
CA ARG A 475 18.19 10.45 24.03
C ARG A 475 16.83 10.18 23.39
N THR A 476 15.77 10.12 24.19
CA THR A 476 14.42 9.86 23.69
C THR A 476 13.92 11.02 22.83
N GLU A 477 14.09 12.27 23.28
CA GLU A 477 13.77 13.46 22.49
C GLU A 477 14.60 13.54 21.20
N SER A 478 15.91 13.23 21.26
CA SER A 478 16.76 13.18 20.07
C SER A 478 16.25 12.16 19.03
N LEU A 479 15.82 10.98 19.47
CA LEU A 479 15.27 9.96 18.57
C LEU A 479 13.94 10.40 17.95
N ILE A 480 13.06 11.03 18.74
CA ILE A 480 11.80 11.59 18.25
C ILE A 480 12.09 12.65 17.17
N ILE A 481 12.97 13.61 17.45
CA ILE A 481 13.30 14.69 16.52
C ILE A 481 14.05 14.17 15.28
N GLN A 482 14.89 13.15 15.43
CA GLN A 482 15.54 12.49 14.29
C GLN A 482 14.49 11.84 13.38
N LYS A 483 13.50 11.14 13.96
CA LYS A 483 12.38 10.57 13.21
C LYS A 483 11.55 11.66 12.54
N MET A 484 11.22 12.74 13.25
CA MET A 484 10.54 13.92 12.68
C MET A 484 11.31 14.50 11.49
N SER A 485 12.63 14.65 11.62
CA SER A 485 13.53 15.17 10.57
C SER A 485 13.49 14.31 9.31
N SER A 486 13.40 12.99 9.47
CA SER A 486 13.30 12.04 8.34
C SER A 486 11.97 12.14 7.57
N LEU A 487 10.89 12.56 8.25
CA LEU A 487 9.54 12.61 7.66
C LEU A 487 9.19 14.00 7.12
N MET A 488 9.54 15.07 7.84
CA MET A 488 9.16 16.46 7.52
C MET A 488 10.30 17.27 6.92
N GLY A 489 11.52 16.72 6.88
CA GLY A 489 12.74 17.38 6.41
C GLY A 489 13.43 18.26 7.46
N ASN A 490 14.77 18.34 7.37
CA ASN A 490 15.61 18.99 8.37
C ASN A 490 15.32 20.49 8.58
N GLN A 491 14.78 21.19 7.59
CA GLN A 491 14.46 22.62 7.70
C GLN A 491 13.38 22.88 8.77
N ASN A 492 12.40 21.98 8.88
CA ASN A 492 11.29 22.12 9.82
C ASN A 492 11.68 21.72 11.25
N THR A 493 12.74 20.92 11.41
CA THR A 493 13.21 20.43 12.72
C THR A 493 14.50 21.09 13.20
N TYR A 494 15.08 21.99 12.41
CA TYR A 494 16.37 22.63 12.69
C TYR A 494 16.43 23.26 14.09
N HIS A 495 15.42 24.06 14.43
CA HIS A 495 15.36 24.72 15.74
C HIS A 495 15.25 23.70 16.89
N LEU A 496 14.49 22.62 16.71
CA LEU A 496 14.36 21.54 17.71
C LEU A 496 15.70 20.85 17.96
N GLN A 497 16.45 20.56 16.89
CA GLN A 497 17.79 19.97 16.96
C GLN A 497 18.77 20.90 17.66
N SER A 498 18.80 22.19 17.26
CA SER A 498 19.67 23.20 17.88
C SER A 498 19.37 23.36 19.38
N MET A 499 18.10 23.32 19.79
CA MET A 499 17.72 23.39 21.21
C MET A 499 18.29 22.23 22.02
N ILE A 500 18.25 20.99 21.49
CA ILE A 500 18.83 19.83 22.20
C ILE A 500 20.35 19.92 22.25
N GLU A 501 21.00 20.26 21.15
CA GLU A 501 22.47 20.39 21.10
C GLU A 501 22.96 21.48 22.06
N GLU A 502 22.31 22.65 22.05
CA GLU A 502 22.58 23.73 23.01
C GLU A 502 22.40 23.26 24.46
N PHE A 503 21.34 22.49 24.71
CA PHE A 503 21.08 21.99 26.04
C PHE A 503 22.14 20.99 26.50
N GLN A 504 22.50 20.01 25.66
CA GLN A 504 23.52 19.00 25.95
C GLN A 504 24.91 19.61 26.19
N ASN A 505 25.29 20.62 25.41
CA ASN A 505 26.60 21.26 25.54
C ASN A 505 26.75 22.05 26.85
N ASN A 506 25.64 22.59 27.36
CA ASN A 506 25.63 23.48 28.52
C ASN A 506 25.18 22.78 29.82
N SER A 507 24.58 21.59 29.76
CA SER A 507 23.98 20.96 30.96
C SER A 507 25.01 20.48 31.98
N ASP A 508 26.17 20.00 31.50
CA ASP A 508 27.19 19.30 32.28
C ASP A 508 28.39 20.19 32.63
N THR A 509 28.38 21.45 32.18
CA THR A 509 29.43 22.41 32.50
C THR A 509 29.20 23.04 33.88
N THR A 510 30.29 23.21 34.63
CA THR A 510 30.30 23.96 35.88
C THR A 510 31.05 25.27 35.69
N PHE A 511 30.69 26.26 36.50
CA PHE A 511 31.30 27.58 36.52
C PHE A 511 31.90 27.83 37.90
N GLU A 512 33.19 28.19 37.93
CA GLU A 512 33.85 28.57 39.18
C GLU A 512 33.64 30.06 39.44
N PHE A 513 32.88 30.35 40.49
CA PHE A 513 32.54 31.70 40.92
C PHE A 513 33.24 32.01 42.25
N ARG A 514 33.87 33.18 42.37
CA ARG A 514 34.44 33.63 43.65
C ARG A 514 33.61 34.80 44.17
N THR A 515 33.05 34.63 45.36
CA THR A 515 32.33 35.72 46.05
C THR A 515 33.30 36.84 46.46
N GLU A 516 32.76 38.01 46.81
CA GLU A 516 33.55 39.12 47.39
C GLU A 516 34.31 38.69 48.66
N ASP A 517 33.75 37.77 49.44
CA ASP A 517 34.40 37.14 50.61
C ASP A 517 35.46 36.07 50.25
N HIS A 518 35.86 35.98 48.98
CA HIS A 518 36.80 35.00 48.43
C HIS A 518 36.38 33.52 48.60
N LYS A 519 35.10 33.25 48.85
CA LYS A 519 34.57 31.88 48.87
C LYS A 519 34.45 31.38 47.43
N LEU A 520 35.11 30.26 47.13
CA LEU A 520 34.94 29.57 45.85
C LEU A 520 33.62 28.80 45.89
N LEU A 521 32.71 29.14 44.99
CA LEU A 521 31.47 28.45 44.73
C LEU A 521 31.57 27.77 43.37
N ILE A 522 31.30 26.47 43.34
CA ILE A 522 31.13 25.73 42.10
C ILE A 522 29.63 25.76 41.80
N VAL A 523 29.26 26.55 40.80
CA VAL A 523 27.85 26.70 40.38
C VAL A 523 27.64 26.00 39.05
N GLN A 524 26.39 25.67 38.76
CA GLN A 524 26.05 25.12 37.45
C GLN A 524 26.18 26.22 36.39
N TYR A 525 26.77 25.88 35.25
CA TYR A 525 26.97 26.84 34.18
C TYR A 525 25.62 27.38 33.67
N PRO A 526 25.44 28.71 33.53
CA PRO A 526 24.23 29.30 32.99
C PRO A 526 23.88 28.73 31.60
N LEU A 527 22.63 28.29 31.43
CA LEU A 527 22.17 27.73 30.17
C LEU A 527 22.09 28.82 29.09
N LEU A 528 23.00 28.79 28.12
CA LEU A 528 23.06 29.75 27.02
C LEU A 528 22.10 29.34 25.90
N LEU A 529 21.01 30.09 25.77
CA LEU A 529 19.93 29.84 24.80
C LEU A 529 20.03 30.81 23.62
N LYS A 530 20.08 30.32 22.38
CA LYS A 530 20.05 31.21 21.21
C LYS A 530 18.64 31.78 21.02
N HIS A 531 18.54 33.11 21.03
CA HIS A 531 17.25 33.82 20.92
C HIS A 531 16.42 33.45 19.67
N GLN A 532 17.06 33.05 18.57
CA GLN A 532 16.38 32.69 17.33
C GLN A 532 15.80 31.27 17.34
N ASP A 533 16.38 30.36 18.14
CA ASP A 533 16.08 28.94 18.13
C ASP A 533 15.12 28.55 19.26
N TRP A 534 14.93 29.42 20.25
CA TRP A 534 14.05 29.22 21.39
C TRP A 534 12.78 30.08 21.29
N PRO A 535 11.65 29.61 21.85
CA PRO A 535 10.45 30.43 21.88
C PRO A 535 10.63 31.70 22.72
N LYS A 536 9.83 32.72 22.39
CA LYS A 536 9.88 34.01 23.09
C LYS A 536 9.41 33.89 24.54
N PHE A 537 10.21 34.41 25.45
CA PHE A 537 9.92 34.44 26.88
C PHE A 537 9.08 35.66 27.25
N LYS A 538 8.22 35.51 28.27
CA LYS A 538 7.61 36.64 28.96
C LYS A 538 8.71 37.42 29.65
N GLN A 539 8.79 38.72 29.37
CA GLN A 539 9.78 39.60 29.99
C GLN A 539 9.14 40.33 31.17
N GLN A 540 9.67 40.08 32.37
CA GLN A 540 9.52 40.96 33.52
C GLN A 540 10.91 41.15 34.10
N GLN A 541 11.32 42.41 34.29
CA GLN A 541 12.53 42.71 35.03
C GLN A 541 12.24 42.44 36.52
N ILE A 542 13.02 41.54 37.10
CA ILE A 542 12.98 41.24 38.54
C ILE A 542 14.08 42.07 39.19
N GLU A 543 13.70 42.94 40.12
CA GLU A 543 14.67 43.65 40.96
C GLU A 543 15.15 42.69 42.06
N LEU A 544 16.36 42.17 41.89
CA LEU A 544 17.01 41.31 42.87
C LEU A 544 17.53 42.16 44.04
N ASN A 545 16.95 41.97 45.23
CA ASN A 545 17.30 42.68 46.47
C ASN A 545 18.69 42.28 47.02
N GLN A 546 19.08 42.84 48.17
CA GLN A 546 20.39 42.61 48.80
C GLN A 546 20.67 41.12 49.07
N GLU A 547 19.64 40.33 49.37
CA GLU A 547 19.72 38.89 49.63
C GLU A 547 20.19 38.10 48.39
N PHE A 548 20.13 38.71 47.20
CA PHE A 548 20.52 38.12 45.92
C PHE A 548 21.80 38.75 45.32
N GLN A 549 22.58 39.51 46.09
CA GLN A 549 23.84 40.12 45.64
C GLN A 549 24.81 39.10 45.04
N THR A 550 24.92 37.91 45.64
CA THR A 550 25.73 36.80 45.13
C THR A 550 25.35 36.40 43.70
N ILE A 551 24.05 36.43 43.37
CA ILE A 551 23.55 36.13 42.02
C ILE A 551 23.93 37.25 41.06
N ASN A 552 23.76 38.52 41.45
CA ASN A 552 24.15 39.65 40.61
C ASN A 552 25.65 39.66 40.30
N GLN A 553 26.49 39.36 41.29
CA GLN A 553 27.94 39.21 41.11
C GLN A 553 28.27 38.05 40.15
N LEU A 554 27.61 36.90 40.29
CA LEU A 554 27.77 35.76 39.40
C LEU A 554 27.43 36.14 37.97
N LYS A 555 26.30 36.83 37.74
CA LYS A 555 25.88 37.30 36.42
C LYS A 555 26.93 38.21 35.77
N LEU A 556 27.44 39.20 36.51
CA LEU A 556 28.47 40.12 36.03
C LEU A 556 29.79 39.40 35.72
N GLN A 557 30.23 38.49 36.59
CA GLN A 557 31.44 37.70 36.35
C GLN A 557 31.27 36.83 35.11
N PHE A 558 30.11 36.19 34.94
CA PHE A 558 29.81 35.38 33.77
C PHE A 558 29.80 36.22 32.49
N GLU A 559 29.12 37.37 32.48
CA GLU A 559 29.09 38.29 31.34
C GLU A 559 30.48 38.77 30.93
N SER A 560 31.35 39.07 31.91
CA SER A 560 32.73 39.52 31.65
C SER A 560 33.59 38.48 30.94
N GLN A 561 33.24 37.19 31.04
CA GLN A 561 33.94 36.08 30.39
C GLN A 561 33.39 35.75 29.00
N GLN A 562 32.31 36.41 28.57
CA GLN A 562 31.67 36.13 27.29
C GLN A 562 32.07 37.18 26.25
N ASP A 563 32.85 36.77 25.26
CA ASP A 563 33.26 37.67 24.18
C ASP A 563 32.04 38.03 23.29
N GLN A 564 31.70 39.32 23.26
CA GLN A 564 30.83 39.97 22.26
C GLN A 564 29.37 39.46 22.16
N LYS A 565 28.84 38.78 23.18
CA LYS A 565 27.42 38.36 23.22
C LYS A 565 26.60 39.29 24.10
N LEU A 566 25.51 39.83 23.57
CA LEU A 566 24.47 40.47 24.39
C LEU A 566 23.67 39.38 25.11
N ILE A 567 23.81 39.31 26.43
CA ILE A 567 23.13 38.33 27.27
C ILE A 567 21.90 38.99 27.88
N ASN A 568 20.77 38.28 27.81
CA ASN A 568 19.54 38.68 28.47
C ASN A 568 19.17 37.60 29.50
N TRP A 569 19.20 37.96 30.78
CA TRP A 569 18.86 37.04 31.87
C TRP A 569 17.34 36.90 32.00
N ILE A 570 16.88 35.65 32.07
CA ILE A 570 15.45 35.34 32.20
C ILE A 570 15.17 34.87 33.63
N ASP A 571 15.14 35.81 34.56
CA ASP A 571 15.09 35.48 35.99
C ASP A 571 13.80 34.77 36.43
N LEU A 572 12.68 35.02 35.75
CA LEU A 572 11.40 34.35 36.02
C LEU A 572 11.48 32.81 35.95
N ILE A 573 12.41 32.27 35.15
CA ILE A 573 12.57 30.83 34.94
C ILE A 573 13.87 30.29 35.54
N SER A 574 14.67 31.15 36.14
CA SER A 574 15.94 30.77 36.77
C SER A 574 15.68 30.07 38.10
N TYR A 575 16.59 29.17 38.46
CA TYR A 575 16.52 28.36 39.66
C TYR A 575 17.75 28.56 40.53
N VAL A 576 17.54 28.43 41.84
CA VAL A 576 18.58 28.60 42.86
C VAL A 576 18.47 27.47 43.88
N ASP A 577 19.62 27.07 44.41
CA ASP A 577 19.69 26.18 45.57
C ASP A 577 19.86 27.07 46.82
N ILE A 578 18.87 27.02 47.73
CA ILE A 578 18.86 27.78 48.99
C ILE A 578 19.03 26.81 50.15
N GLU A 579 20.03 27.05 50.98
CA GLU A 579 20.25 26.30 52.21
C GLU A 579 19.44 26.90 53.36
N TYR A 580 18.63 26.08 54.01
CA TYR A 580 17.89 26.51 55.19
C TYR A 580 18.78 26.38 56.44
N SER A 581 19.41 27.46 56.88
CA SER A 581 20.47 27.44 57.91
C SER A 581 20.13 26.72 59.23
N LYS A 582 18.85 26.64 59.64
CA LYS A 582 18.42 25.93 60.86
C LYS A 582 18.45 24.40 60.72
N MET A 583 18.38 23.85 59.50
CA MET A 583 18.29 22.40 59.23
C MET A 583 19.21 21.99 58.06
N GLN A 584 19.46 20.70 57.89
CA GLN A 584 20.26 20.23 56.73
C GLN A 584 19.39 19.98 55.49
N ILE A 585 18.61 21.00 55.10
CA ILE A 585 17.67 20.97 53.96
C ILE A 585 18.11 22.00 52.92
N THR A 586 18.12 21.58 51.65
CA THR A 586 18.38 22.46 50.52
C THR A 586 17.14 22.54 49.64
N PHE A 587 16.64 23.74 49.38
CA PHE A 587 15.55 23.99 48.47
C PHE A 587 16.09 24.33 47.08
N ARG A 588 15.70 23.56 46.07
CA ARG A 588 15.88 23.91 44.65
C ARG A 588 14.59 24.51 44.13
N ILE A 589 14.55 25.83 44.01
CA ILE A 589 13.33 26.59 43.73
C ILE A 589 13.59 27.70 42.72
N SER A 590 12.53 28.22 42.11
CA SER A 590 12.64 29.34 41.17
C SER A 590 13.04 30.64 41.89
N ILE A 591 13.60 31.61 41.17
CA ILE A 591 13.88 32.94 41.74
C ILE A 591 12.61 33.60 42.32
N PRO A 592 11.44 33.56 41.67
CA PRO A 592 10.19 34.03 42.29
C PRO A 592 9.86 33.34 43.62
N GLN A 593 9.98 32.00 43.69
CA GLN A 593 9.76 31.24 44.92
C GLN A 593 10.78 31.61 46.01
N ALA A 594 12.04 31.83 45.63
CA ALA A 594 13.10 32.29 46.52
C ALA A 594 12.77 33.67 47.12
N MET A 595 12.35 34.63 46.30
CA MET A 595 11.96 35.96 46.76
C MET A 595 10.78 35.90 47.73
N ILE A 596 9.81 35.02 47.44
CA ILE A 596 8.67 34.77 48.35
C ILE A 596 9.18 34.20 49.68
N LEU A 597 10.07 33.21 49.69
CA LEU A 597 10.64 32.68 50.94
C LEU A 597 11.41 33.74 51.73
N PHE A 598 12.26 34.52 51.06
CA PHE A 598 13.03 35.57 51.73
C PHE A 598 12.15 36.66 52.36
N SER A 599 10.92 36.87 51.85
CA SER A 599 9.98 37.79 52.49
C SER A 599 9.58 37.38 53.92
N TYR A 600 9.74 36.10 54.29
CA TYR A 600 9.50 35.58 55.65
C TYR A 600 10.76 35.56 56.53
N GLN A 601 11.93 35.93 56.02
CA GLN A 601 13.19 35.84 56.77
C GLN A 601 13.21 36.76 58.00
N SER A 602 12.63 37.96 57.90
CA SER A 602 12.57 38.92 59.01
C SER A 602 11.45 38.60 60.01
N SER A 603 10.33 38.07 59.53
CA SER A 603 9.16 37.74 60.34
C SER A 603 8.32 36.64 59.68
N ASN A 604 8.08 35.52 60.37
CA ASN A 604 7.25 34.42 59.88
C ASN A 604 5.74 34.68 60.13
N GLU A 605 5.23 35.80 59.62
CA GLU A 605 3.81 36.21 59.74
C GLU A 605 2.96 35.68 58.58
N PHE A 606 1.64 35.60 58.76
CA PHE A 606 0.71 35.38 57.65
C PHE A 606 0.66 36.63 56.75
N MET A 607 0.98 36.47 55.46
CA MET A 607 1.01 37.55 54.48
C MET A 607 0.07 37.26 53.30
N SER A 608 -0.68 38.28 52.88
CA SER A 608 -1.48 38.21 51.66
C SER A 608 -0.62 38.36 50.41
N VAL A 609 -1.13 37.89 49.26
CA VAL A 609 -0.51 38.07 47.94
C VAL A 609 -0.14 39.53 47.67
N LYS A 610 -0.98 40.48 48.08
CA LYS A 610 -0.72 41.93 47.94
C LYS A 610 0.46 42.41 48.78
N ARG A 611 0.57 41.94 50.03
CA ARG A 611 1.69 42.28 50.92
C ARG A 611 3.01 41.71 50.36
N ILE A 612 3.00 40.46 49.93
CA ILE A 612 4.16 39.83 49.27
C ILE A 612 4.53 40.60 47.98
N SER A 613 3.55 41.05 47.21
CA SER A 613 3.78 41.87 46.00
C SER A 613 4.46 43.20 46.32
N SER A 614 4.04 43.88 47.39
CA SER A 614 4.67 45.14 47.80
C SER A 614 6.13 44.97 48.23
N ILE A 615 6.47 43.83 48.84
CA ILE A 615 7.83 43.52 49.31
C ILE A 615 8.73 43.08 48.16
N THR A 616 8.23 42.17 47.31
CA THR A 616 9.02 41.50 46.26
C THR A 616 8.98 42.22 44.91
N LYS A 617 8.05 43.18 44.72
CA LYS A 617 7.75 43.84 43.44
C LYS A 617 7.33 42.89 42.31
N LEU A 618 7.03 41.63 42.62
CA LEU A 618 6.49 40.66 41.67
C LEU A 618 5.00 40.93 41.42
N GLN A 619 4.51 40.61 40.23
CA GLN A 619 3.08 40.75 39.92
C GLN A 619 2.27 39.73 40.72
N GLU A 620 1.10 40.15 41.22
CA GLU A 620 0.24 39.33 42.08
C GLU A 620 -0.10 37.95 41.47
N TYR A 621 -0.33 37.89 40.15
CA TYR A 621 -0.58 36.64 39.44
C TYR A 621 0.57 35.63 39.58
N PHE A 622 1.83 36.07 39.45
CA PHE A 622 2.99 35.19 39.64
C PHE A 622 3.13 34.74 41.10
N ILE A 623 2.81 35.61 42.05
CA ILE A 623 2.90 35.29 43.47
C ILE A 623 1.85 34.24 43.85
N SER A 624 0.58 34.46 43.51
CA SER A 624 -0.50 33.52 43.81
C SER A 624 -0.18 32.11 43.28
N GLN A 625 0.34 32.00 42.06
CA GLN A 625 0.73 30.71 41.48
C GLN A 625 1.92 30.06 42.20
N ASN A 626 3.01 30.81 42.43
CA ASN A 626 4.17 30.25 43.13
C ASN A 626 3.82 29.89 44.59
N CYS A 627 2.95 30.65 45.26
CA CYS A 627 2.43 30.31 46.58
C CYS A 627 1.61 29.02 46.56
N ALA A 628 0.75 28.82 45.56
CA ALA A 628 0.00 27.58 45.39
C ALA A 628 0.93 26.35 45.17
N GLU A 629 1.99 26.50 44.37
CA GLU A 629 3.00 25.46 44.16
C GLU A 629 3.77 25.13 45.45
N MET A 630 4.20 26.17 46.18
CA MET A 630 4.92 26.02 47.44
C MET A 630 4.04 25.44 48.56
N LYS A 631 2.74 25.76 48.55
CA LYS A 631 1.71 25.15 49.41
C LYS A 631 1.52 23.67 49.07
N ALA A 632 1.42 23.32 47.78
CA ALA A 632 1.32 21.92 47.36
C ALA A 632 2.56 21.11 47.78
N ALA A 633 3.74 21.75 47.77
CA ALA A 633 4.98 21.21 48.30
C ALA A 633 5.12 21.27 49.83
N LYS A 634 4.09 21.75 50.54
CA LYS A 634 4.01 21.92 52.01
C LYS A 634 5.02 22.89 52.64
N ILE A 635 5.69 23.70 51.83
CA ILE A 635 6.65 24.72 52.30
C ILE A 635 5.90 25.93 52.86
N LEU A 636 4.76 26.28 52.26
CA LEU A 636 3.87 27.31 52.78
C LEU A 636 2.61 26.67 53.37
N GLU A 637 2.13 27.26 54.46
CA GLU A 637 0.79 27.08 55.00
C GLU A 637 -0.13 28.15 54.42
N GLU A 638 -1.40 27.80 54.22
CA GLU A 638 -2.44 28.73 53.80
C GLU A 638 -3.54 28.80 54.85
N VAL A 639 -3.97 30.02 55.16
CA VAL A 639 -5.18 30.28 55.94
C VAL A 639 -6.04 31.27 55.16
N ILE A 640 -7.33 30.94 55.02
CA ILE A 640 -8.31 31.85 54.40
C ILE A 640 -8.93 32.67 55.52
N GLN A 641 -8.75 33.98 55.48
CA GLN A 641 -9.39 34.93 56.39
C GLN A 641 -10.11 35.99 55.56
N ASP A 642 -11.39 36.22 55.82
CA ASP A 642 -12.23 37.21 55.12
C ASP A 642 -12.14 37.12 53.58
N ASP A 643 -12.23 35.89 53.03
CA ASP A 643 -12.07 35.58 51.60
C ASP A 643 -10.71 35.98 50.97
N VAL A 644 -9.70 36.22 51.80
CA VAL A 644 -8.32 36.50 51.37
C VAL A 644 -7.42 35.32 51.73
N GLU A 645 -6.70 34.81 50.74
CA GLU A 645 -5.66 33.80 50.91
C GLU A 645 -4.43 34.44 51.58
N LEU A 646 -4.06 33.92 52.76
CA LEU A 646 -2.87 34.31 53.50
C LEU A 646 -1.89 33.14 53.57
N TYR A 647 -0.61 33.42 53.35
CA TYR A 647 0.45 32.41 53.35
C TYR A 647 1.46 32.65 54.48
N ARG A 648 2.05 31.57 55.00
CA ARG A 648 3.15 31.60 55.99
C ARG A 648 4.13 30.47 55.73
N PHE A 649 5.40 30.62 56.10
CA PHE A 649 6.37 29.52 56.01
C PHE A 649 6.09 28.44 57.08
N ASN A 650 5.99 27.19 56.62
CA ASN A 650 5.62 26.03 57.44
C ASN A 650 6.81 25.51 58.27
N GLU A 651 7.10 26.13 59.41
CA GLU A 651 8.20 25.67 60.28
C GLU A 651 7.92 24.28 60.88
N GLU A 652 6.67 23.95 61.20
CA GLU A 652 6.29 22.68 61.83
C GLU A 652 6.54 21.47 60.94
N TRP A 653 6.17 21.55 59.65
CA TRP A 653 6.43 20.50 58.67
C TRP A 653 7.93 20.31 58.43
N MET A 654 8.67 21.42 58.40
CA MET A 654 10.13 21.39 58.21
C MET A 654 10.86 20.70 59.38
N GLU A 655 10.37 20.86 60.61
CA GLU A 655 10.90 20.17 61.79
C GLU A 655 10.64 18.65 61.76
N GLN A 656 9.50 18.21 61.24
CA GLN A 656 9.17 16.78 61.09
C GLN A 656 10.04 16.08 60.03
N GLU A 657 10.41 16.80 58.97
CA GLU A 657 11.19 16.28 57.83
C GLU A 657 12.72 16.35 58.03
N ALA A 658 13.20 17.10 59.03
CA ALA A 658 14.62 17.41 59.27
C ALA A 658 15.51 16.19 59.61
N THR A 659 14.93 15.00 59.82
CA THR A 659 15.67 13.78 60.20
C THR A 659 16.49 13.17 59.06
N GLN A 660 16.32 13.61 57.81
CA GLN A 660 17.09 13.16 56.65
C GLN A 660 17.65 14.38 55.89
N ARG A 661 18.93 14.35 55.50
CA ARG A 661 19.47 15.34 54.54
C ARG A 661 18.67 15.24 53.25
N ARG A 662 17.84 16.25 52.96
CA ARG A 662 16.91 16.24 51.83
C ARG A 662 17.11 17.46 50.94
N LYS A 663 17.07 17.22 49.63
CA LYS A 663 16.95 18.26 48.61
C LYS A 663 15.49 18.31 48.16
N ILE A 664 14.79 19.39 48.48
CA ILE A 664 13.40 19.60 48.09
C ILE A 664 13.41 20.37 46.76
N ILE A 665 12.77 19.82 45.73
CA ILE A 665 12.70 20.45 44.40
C ILE A 665 11.26 20.86 44.12
N ILE A 666 11.01 22.14 43.85
CA ILE A 666 9.70 22.61 43.41
C ILE A 666 9.75 22.92 41.91
N ALA A 667 8.99 22.16 41.13
CA ALA A 667 8.81 22.45 39.72
C ALA A 667 7.80 23.59 39.53
N THR A 668 8.18 24.63 38.79
CA THR A 668 7.23 25.64 38.32
C THR A 668 6.41 25.06 37.18
N THR A 669 5.09 25.07 37.33
CA THR A 669 4.11 24.70 36.30
C THR A 669 3.82 25.83 35.31
N GLN A 670 4.33 27.03 35.60
CA GLN A 670 4.16 28.22 34.77
C GLN A 670 4.67 27.98 33.35
N ASN A 671 3.89 28.42 32.35
CA ASN A 671 4.38 28.57 30.99
C ASN A 671 5.11 29.92 30.87
N PRO A 672 6.45 29.91 30.80
CA PRO A 672 7.23 31.14 30.73
C PRO A 672 7.27 31.74 29.33
N PHE A 673 6.78 31.00 28.34
CA PHE A 673 6.76 31.42 26.96
C PHE A 673 5.49 32.22 26.68
N LEU A 674 5.58 33.16 25.74
CA LEU A 674 4.41 33.84 25.20
C LEU A 674 3.55 32.77 24.50
N TYR A 675 2.36 32.51 25.05
CA TYR A 675 1.45 31.51 24.52
C TYR A 675 1.13 31.85 23.06
N LEU A 676 1.51 30.97 22.13
CA LEU A 676 0.95 30.99 20.77
C LEU A 676 -0.52 30.61 20.91
N LYS A 677 -1.41 31.57 21.19
CA LYS A 677 -2.85 31.31 21.06
C LYS A 677 -3.05 30.90 19.60
N LYS A 678 -3.82 29.82 19.39
CA LYS A 678 -4.51 29.49 18.12
C LYS A 678 -5.50 30.57 17.69
N SER A 679 -5.24 31.85 17.96
CA SER A 679 -5.85 32.86 17.12
C SER A 679 -5.34 32.54 15.72
N LYS A 680 -6.30 32.29 14.83
CA LYS A 680 -6.25 32.50 13.38
C LYS A 680 -5.55 33.83 13.03
N GLN A 681 -4.28 34.00 13.41
CA GLN A 681 -3.38 34.85 12.68
C GLN A 681 -3.31 34.13 11.36
N ARG A 682 -4.11 34.59 10.40
CA ARG A 682 -3.79 34.44 8.97
C ARG A 682 -2.28 34.53 8.93
N LYS A 683 -1.59 33.43 8.59
CA LYS A 683 -0.13 33.41 8.56
C LYS A 683 0.25 34.70 7.83
N ASN A 684 1.14 35.52 8.40
CA ASN A 684 1.49 36.76 7.73
C ASN A 684 2.30 36.39 6.47
N LEU A 685 1.58 36.03 5.40
CA LEU A 685 2.12 35.55 4.14
C LEU A 685 2.92 36.64 3.45
N GLN A 686 2.84 37.89 3.92
CA GLN A 686 3.56 39.02 3.37
C GLN A 686 5.06 38.74 3.22
N LEU A 687 5.73 38.27 4.29
CA LEU A 687 7.17 38.02 4.25
C LEU A 687 7.56 36.82 3.35
N PRO A 688 6.90 35.65 3.43
CA PRO A 688 7.14 34.55 2.49
C PRO A 688 6.89 34.93 1.02
N ILE A 689 5.81 35.66 0.74
CA ILE A 689 5.48 36.14 -0.61
C ILE A 689 6.55 37.11 -1.09
N GLU A 690 6.94 38.09 -0.27
CA GLU A 690 7.99 39.06 -0.58
C GLU A 690 9.33 38.36 -0.92
N ALA A 691 9.77 37.45 -0.06
CA ALA A 691 11.01 36.70 -0.26
C ALA A 691 10.96 35.81 -1.53
N PHE A 692 9.83 35.19 -1.81
CA PHE A 692 9.63 34.39 -3.02
C PHE A 692 9.71 35.25 -4.29
N ILE A 693 9.02 36.40 -4.29
CA ILE A 693 9.03 37.35 -5.42
C ILE A 693 10.47 37.85 -5.67
N ILE A 694 11.17 38.31 -4.63
CA ILE A 694 12.56 38.77 -4.72
C ILE A 694 13.47 37.67 -5.25
N LYS A 695 13.37 36.44 -4.71
CA LYS A 695 14.21 35.31 -5.13
C LYS A 695 13.98 34.93 -6.59
N THR A 696 12.71 34.92 -7.02
CA THR A 696 12.32 34.59 -8.40
C THR A 696 12.83 35.66 -9.38
N LEU A 697 12.63 36.93 -9.05
CA LEU A 697 13.06 38.06 -9.85
C LEU A 697 14.59 38.25 -9.86
N LYS A 698 15.28 37.94 -8.77
CA LYS A 698 16.76 37.92 -8.74
C LYS A 698 17.33 36.87 -9.70
N ASN A 699 16.66 35.73 -9.84
CA ASN A 699 17.07 34.64 -10.75
C ASN A 699 16.70 34.91 -12.21
N GLN A 700 15.47 35.33 -12.48
CA GLN A 700 14.95 35.50 -13.84
C GLN A 700 15.16 36.91 -14.42
N LYS A 701 15.55 37.88 -13.58
CA LYS A 701 15.74 39.32 -13.88
C LYS A 701 14.49 40.07 -14.31
N GLN A 702 13.61 39.45 -15.09
CA GLN A 702 12.35 39.99 -15.56
C GLN A 702 11.29 38.89 -15.60
N ILE A 703 10.06 39.18 -15.18
CA ILE A 703 8.93 38.24 -15.28
C ILE A 703 7.63 39.01 -15.52
N LEU A 704 6.69 38.44 -16.28
CA LEU A 704 5.34 38.99 -16.37
C LEU A 704 4.58 38.69 -15.08
N PHE A 705 3.78 39.66 -14.61
CA PHE A 705 2.95 39.48 -13.42
C PHE A 705 2.03 38.26 -13.54
N GLN A 706 1.48 38.02 -14.73
CA GLN A 706 0.60 36.87 -15.01
C GLN A 706 1.32 35.51 -14.88
N ASP A 707 2.62 35.45 -15.11
CA ASP A 707 3.44 34.22 -14.96
C ASP A 707 3.92 34.03 -13.52
N LEU A 708 4.09 35.14 -12.78
CA LEU A 708 4.46 35.12 -11.37
C LEU A 708 3.36 34.55 -10.48
N VAL A 709 2.10 34.93 -10.74
CA VAL A 709 0.95 34.58 -9.89
C VAL A 709 0.77 33.06 -9.75
N PRO A 710 0.72 32.24 -10.83
CA PRO A 710 0.57 30.79 -10.72
C PRO A 710 1.77 30.13 -10.01
N MET A 711 2.98 30.67 -10.21
CA MET A 711 4.20 30.16 -9.59
C MET A 711 4.19 30.39 -8.07
N LEU A 712 3.70 31.56 -7.66
CA LEU A 712 3.55 31.96 -6.28
C LEU A 712 2.39 31.22 -5.60
N GLU A 713 1.24 31.09 -6.25
CA GLU A 713 0.11 30.29 -5.76
C GLU A 713 0.51 28.83 -5.54
N LYS A 714 1.25 28.24 -6.50
CA LYS A 714 1.76 26.88 -6.36
C LYS A 714 2.76 26.74 -5.20
N PHE A 715 3.62 27.73 -5.00
CA PHE A 715 4.56 27.75 -3.87
C PHE A 715 3.80 27.86 -2.54
N ILE A 716 2.90 28.84 -2.39
CA ILE A 716 2.18 29.08 -1.15
C ILE A 716 1.24 27.91 -0.82
N LYS A 717 0.52 27.39 -1.82
CA LYS A 717 -0.34 26.20 -1.63
C LYS A 717 0.48 24.97 -1.23
N ARG A 718 1.68 24.79 -1.77
CA ARG A 718 2.55 23.67 -1.41
C ARG A 718 3.20 23.82 -0.04
N THR A 719 3.58 25.03 0.35
CA THR A 719 4.36 25.29 1.57
C THR A 719 3.48 25.58 2.77
N PHE A 720 2.34 26.24 2.57
CA PHE A 720 1.47 26.72 3.65
C PHE A 720 0.03 26.20 3.57
N ASN A 721 -0.36 25.48 2.50
CA ASN A 721 -1.73 25.02 2.22
C ASN A 721 -2.79 26.14 2.22
N GLU A 722 -2.36 27.37 1.94
CA GLU A 722 -3.22 28.55 1.87
C GLU A 722 -3.38 29.04 0.41
N SER A 723 -4.50 29.71 0.12
CA SER A 723 -4.71 30.44 -1.13
C SER A 723 -4.38 31.92 -0.94
N VAL A 724 -3.61 32.50 -1.86
CA VAL A 724 -3.32 33.94 -1.85
C VAL A 724 -4.30 34.68 -2.74
N GLU A 725 -4.92 35.73 -2.21
CA GLU A 725 -5.74 36.62 -3.04
C GLU A 725 -4.83 37.50 -3.90
N LEU A 726 -5.21 37.71 -5.16
CA LEU A 726 -4.46 38.54 -6.11
C LEU A 726 -4.25 39.99 -5.62
N VAL A 727 -5.17 40.48 -4.78
CA VAL A 727 -5.07 41.79 -4.10
C VAL A 727 -3.87 41.86 -3.15
N GLN A 728 -3.52 40.76 -2.47
CA GLN A 728 -2.38 40.72 -1.56
C GLN A 728 -1.05 40.73 -2.34
N ILE A 729 -0.99 39.98 -3.45
CA ILE A 729 0.20 39.93 -4.32
C ILE A 729 0.47 41.32 -4.92
N THR A 730 -0.56 41.99 -5.43
CA THR A 730 -0.43 43.35 -5.99
C THR A 730 0.02 44.38 -4.94
N ALA A 731 -0.50 44.30 -3.71
CA ALA A 731 -0.06 45.17 -2.61
C ALA A 731 1.44 44.97 -2.27
N ILE A 732 1.91 43.72 -2.26
CA ILE A 732 3.32 43.39 -1.96
C ILE A 732 4.24 43.82 -3.11
N VAL A 733 3.84 43.62 -4.36
CA VAL A 733 4.59 44.12 -5.52
C VAL A 733 4.69 45.65 -5.48
N LYS A 734 3.62 46.35 -5.11
CA LYS A 734 3.65 47.80 -4.91
C LYS A 734 4.61 48.21 -3.80
N TYR A 735 4.59 47.51 -2.68
CA TYR A 735 5.54 47.72 -1.58
C TYR A 735 7.00 47.47 -2.01
N LEU A 736 7.25 46.45 -2.85
CA LEU A 736 8.58 46.17 -3.40
C LEU A 736 9.07 47.25 -4.39
N TYR A 737 8.16 47.88 -5.14
CA TYR A 737 8.48 49.09 -5.91
C TYR A 737 8.88 50.24 -5.00
N GLU A 738 8.12 50.50 -3.93
CA GLU A 738 8.40 51.57 -2.95
C GLU A 738 9.73 51.33 -2.20
N LYS A 739 10.15 50.07 -2.05
CA LYS A 739 11.43 49.68 -1.44
C LYS A 739 12.59 49.60 -2.43
N ASN A 740 12.40 49.96 -3.70
CA ASN A 740 13.41 49.91 -4.76
C ASN A 740 14.00 48.50 -4.99
N TYR A 741 13.23 47.44 -4.75
CA TYR A 741 13.62 46.08 -5.18
C TYR A 741 13.23 45.82 -6.64
N LEU A 742 12.23 46.54 -7.13
CA LEU A 742 11.68 46.40 -8.48
C LEU A 742 11.65 47.74 -9.21
N GLU A 743 11.81 47.71 -10.53
CA GLU A 743 11.59 48.86 -11.41
C GLU A 743 10.44 48.57 -12.40
N LYS A 744 9.67 49.62 -12.73
CA LYS A 744 8.60 49.51 -13.73
C LYS A 744 9.23 49.65 -15.12
N ASP A 745 8.89 48.74 -16.03
CA ASP A 745 9.23 48.92 -17.43
C ASP A 745 8.38 50.07 -18.03
N GLU A 746 9.04 50.98 -18.76
CA GLU A 746 8.38 52.13 -19.41
C GLU A 746 7.43 51.72 -20.55
N SER A 747 7.62 50.53 -21.12
CA SER A 747 6.89 50.00 -22.28
C SER A 747 5.81 48.99 -21.92
N ASN A 748 5.93 48.27 -20.79
CA ASN A 748 4.92 47.31 -20.35
C ASN A 748 4.76 47.31 -18.80
N PRO A 749 3.65 47.85 -18.27
CA PRO A 749 3.42 47.91 -16.82
C PRO A 749 3.18 46.55 -16.16
N GLU A 750 2.93 45.47 -16.92
CA GLU A 750 2.79 44.11 -16.40
C GLU A 750 4.14 43.38 -16.28
N LEU A 751 5.23 43.96 -16.79
CA LEU A 751 6.57 43.39 -16.72
C LEU A 751 7.28 43.87 -15.44
N LEU A 752 7.56 42.94 -14.53
CA LEU A 752 8.31 43.20 -13.31
C LEU A 752 9.80 43.01 -13.59
N LYS A 753 10.62 44.02 -13.30
CA LYS A 753 12.08 43.95 -13.42
C LYS A 753 12.75 44.07 -12.05
N TYR A 754 13.76 43.24 -11.82
CA TYR A 754 14.60 43.29 -10.63
C TYR A 754 15.71 44.33 -10.78
N ILE A 755 15.91 45.16 -9.75
CA ILE A 755 16.97 46.18 -9.69
C ILE A 755 18.32 45.56 -9.29
#